data_AF-A0A1X7R4S8-F1
#
_entry.id   AF-A0A1X7R4S8-F1
#
_cell.length_a   1.000
_cell.length_b   1.000
_cell.length_c   1.000
_cell.angle_alpha   90.00
_cell.angle_beta   90.00
_cell.angle_gamma   90.00
#
_symmetry.space_group_name_H-M   'P 1'
#
loop_
_entity.id
_entity.type
_entity.pdbx_description
1 polymer ?
#
loop_
_entity_poly.entity_id
_entity_poly.type
_entity_poly.pdbx_seq_one_letter_code
_entity_poly.pdbx_strand_id
1 'polypeptide(L)'
;MSVWEKLENQTNELIAKSNFKQCYQVIDQYKARYPKSIYLQILEAYVKYKQSPSKFNFEASLLAAYGLEGQSYTIDQDALGLLHKFFFELEKYEDALHVFEKANAKQPSFEISYLWFDRALQDCNFKQLGKASLQLSKFPKDSVQQPREYYFWNAIATVALFKFQKHRLSSQEEKILPLLTYKNLCNAKPFKNNEETIVFCTACEILFPNDAEKSKEICKETLPSFDDSVDLYQKNFFLKHVERDDHQLIFDTCTKILKSLDDYELMKRIVISGKALGKSQQDLYELIDGLVGTKSRNGRLIRFEIDLVFDKTICETSLKYYLEIFHNRPCCVADINHYRENFDNPDLISKMLDSFEDTADPIHDSNAVKLRLETNKNVHYYNKHKASLKTKSKTDYSLCSTFILALIEKHIINASMTLEDSIFVLSLLENYQKEDPNNYDTKVWLIALYMYLGLTPMAYSYYQDLSVKNVQVDSMDYLIYSRFSSLFPHKQHDYLNKTLHEHDALYDNSLNRISQFISISFDRKSYSKILGMFEFQDRLLKSVGRFSKLCDSINMTYICNDKRTALIESLRENLRQIESTGDFQFSDNRDWSIFGFSEQLDKKNLPESLSYLNIDQEWTIYNLAKIFMIDAIPTGKQSDIVNSLLNKLTEDSLPSQHMTSAENISFMIINDIYSNDASNLSNLLNDISVETREPTTWRAIQTYLTHISTLKTLDNMKRIKDREQKLQIKQKLTELRNQCDDLFTKYKEQIISACNTLQTGERHDILTSLGYAPLGPENLTASIVEVQKAVRNL
;
A
#
# COMPACT_ATOMS: atom_id res chain seq x y z
N MET A 1 -11.34 -24.59 -23.67
CA MET A 1 -11.94 -25.07 -22.43
C MET A 1 -11.91 -26.60 -22.44
N SER A 2 -11.11 -27.22 -21.57
CA SER A 2 -10.93 -28.68 -21.53
C SER A 2 -12.21 -29.38 -21.05
N VAL A 3 -12.30 -30.71 -21.23
CA VAL A 3 -13.43 -31.50 -20.72
C VAL A 3 -13.48 -31.42 -19.18
N TRP A 4 -12.33 -31.42 -18.54
CA TRP A 4 -12.20 -31.35 -17.09
C TRP A 4 -12.54 -29.96 -16.54
N GLU A 5 -12.15 -28.90 -17.22
CA GLU A 5 -12.49 -27.51 -16.85
C GLU A 5 -14.01 -27.27 -16.86
N LYS A 6 -14.73 -27.81 -17.85
CA LYS A 6 -16.20 -27.76 -17.88
C LYS A 6 -16.83 -28.51 -16.69
N LEU A 7 -16.31 -29.71 -16.39
CA LEU A 7 -16.77 -30.53 -15.28
C LEU A 7 -16.51 -29.83 -13.93
N GLU A 8 -15.33 -29.23 -13.76
CA GLU A 8 -14.98 -28.50 -12.54
C GLU A 8 -15.91 -27.31 -12.32
N ASN A 9 -16.13 -26.49 -13.36
CA ASN A 9 -17.03 -25.34 -13.29
C ASN A 9 -18.45 -25.76 -12.92
N GLN A 10 -18.98 -26.78 -13.59
CA GLN A 10 -20.30 -27.33 -13.28
C GLN A 10 -20.38 -27.85 -11.83
N THR A 11 -19.33 -28.52 -11.35
CA THR A 11 -19.28 -29.06 -9.98
C THR A 11 -19.18 -27.93 -8.95
N ASN A 12 -18.35 -26.91 -9.20
CA ASN A 12 -18.20 -25.73 -8.34
C ASN A 12 -19.51 -24.94 -8.22
N GLU A 13 -20.27 -24.76 -9.33
CA GLU A 13 -21.59 -24.14 -9.28
C GLU A 13 -22.59 -24.92 -8.41
N LEU A 14 -22.54 -26.26 -8.48
CA LEU A 14 -23.40 -27.12 -7.67
C LEU A 14 -22.97 -27.12 -6.19
N ILE A 15 -21.67 -27.08 -5.90
CA ILE A 15 -21.13 -26.89 -4.54
C ILE A 15 -21.62 -25.55 -3.97
N ALA A 16 -21.54 -24.46 -4.74
CA ALA A 16 -21.99 -23.14 -4.31
C ALA A 16 -23.49 -23.10 -3.97
N LYS A 17 -24.29 -23.96 -4.63
CA LYS A 17 -25.73 -24.16 -4.36
C LYS A 17 -26.00 -25.22 -3.28
N SER A 18 -24.96 -25.79 -2.67
CA SER A 18 -25.05 -26.91 -1.71
C SER A 18 -25.78 -28.14 -2.27
N ASN A 19 -25.79 -28.35 -3.59
CA ASN A 19 -26.47 -29.46 -4.26
C ASN A 19 -25.52 -30.64 -4.53
N PHE A 20 -25.02 -31.23 -3.45
CA PHE A 20 -24.02 -32.31 -3.53
C PHE A 20 -24.54 -33.59 -4.20
N LYS A 21 -25.85 -33.87 -4.11
CA LYS A 21 -26.46 -35.02 -4.79
C LYS A 21 -26.25 -34.94 -6.30
N GLN A 22 -26.48 -33.77 -6.88
CA GLN A 22 -26.27 -33.55 -8.30
C GLN A 22 -24.78 -33.54 -8.66
N CYS A 23 -23.90 -33.04 -7.77
CA CYS A 23 -22.44 -33.16 -7.96
C CYS A 23 -22.03 -34.63 -8.18
N TYR A 24 -22.43 -35.53 -7.27
CA TYR A 24 -22.10 -36.95 -7.38
C TYR A 24 -22.69 -37.59 -8.64
N GLN A 25 -23.93 -37.25 -9.02
CA GLN A 25 -24.52 -37.75 -10.26
C GLN A 25 -23.72 -37.37 -11.50
N VAL A 26 -23.23 -36.12 -11.58
CA VAL A 26 -22.39 -35.68 -12.69
C VAL A 26 -21.05 -36.40 -12.66
N ILE A 27 -20.40 -36.50 -11.50
CA ILE A 27 -19.12 -37.21 -11.35
C ILE A 27 -19.27 -38.69 -11.76
N ASP A 28 -20.32 -39.37 -11.35
CA ASP A 28 -20.57 -40.78 -11.67
C ASP A 28 -20.77 -41.00 -13.18
N GLN A 29 -21.43 -40.06 -13.87
CA GLN A 29 -21.56 -40.10 -15.34
C GLN A 29 -20.19 -40.03 -16.04
N TYR A 30 -19.28 -39.18 -15.55
CA TYR A 30 -17.93 -39.08 -16.10
C TYR A 30 -17.05 -40.27 -15.69
N LYS A 31 -17.21 -40.82 -14.48
CA LYS A 31 -16.52 -42.04 -14.04
C LYS A 31 -16.92 -43.25 -14.87
N ALA A 32 -18.19 -43.36 -15.27
CA ALA A 32 -18.63 -44.42 -16.18
C ALA A 32 -17.93 -44.36 -17.54
N ARG A 33 -17.56 -43.16 -18.01
CA ARG A 33 -16.82 -42.95 -19.28
C ARG A 33 -15.30 -43.07 -19.12
N TYR A 34 -14.76 -42.63 -17.98
CA TYR A 34 -13.33 -42.54 -17.70
C TYR A 34 -12.96 -43.17 -16.33
N PRO A 35 -13.13 -44.49 -16.14
CA PRO A 35 -13.06 -45.12 -14.81
C PRO A 35 -11.67 -45.09 -14.17
N LYS A 36 -10.60 -44.94 -14.96
CA LYS A 36 -9.20 -44.87 -14.50
C LYS A 36 -8.69 -43.44 -14.29
N SER A 37 -9.55 -42.42 -14.47
CA SER A 37 -9.13 -41.02 -14.32
C SER A 37 -8.79 -40.71 -12.86
N ILE A 38 -7.54 -40.32 -12.63
CA ILE A 38 -7.06 -39.85 -11.32
C ILE A 38 -7.75 -38.53 -10.95
N TYR A 39 -7.95 -37.63 -11.93
CA TYR A 39 -8.68 -36.38 -11.74
C TYR A 39 -10.06 -36.59 -11.11
N LEU A 40 -10.84 -37.54 -11.62
CA LEU A 40 -12.19 -37.82 -11.10
C LEU A 40 -12.18 -38.39 -9.67
N GLN A 41 -11.13 -39.12 -9.28
CA GLN A 41 -10.98 -39.63 -7.91
C GLN A 41 -10.69 -38.47 -6.94
N ILE A 42 -9.80 -37.55 -7.34
CA ILE A 42 -9.46 -36.35 -6.56
C ILE A 42 -10.68 -35.42 -6.47
N LEU A 43 -11.41 -35.21 -7.58
CA LEU A 43 -12.60 -34.36 -7.62
C LEU A 43 -13.70 -34.89 -6.70
N GLU A 44 -13.91 -36.20 -6.65
CA GLU A 44 -14.85 -36.79 -5.69
C GLU A 44 -14.41 -36.56 -4.25
N ALA A 45 -13.11 -36.73 -3.93
CA ALA A 45 -12.59 -36.44 -2.60
C ALA A 45 -12.76 -34.97 -2.22
N TYR A 46 -12.53 -34.06 -3.18
CA TYR A 46 -12.74 -32.62 -3.02
C TYR A 46 -14.22 -32.28 -2.77
N VAL A 47 -15.16 -32.89 -3.51
CA VAL A 47 -16.60 -32.73 -3.26
C VAL A 47 -16.99 -33.24 -1.87
N LYS A 48 -16.43 -34.38 -1.42
CA LYS A 48 -16.65 -34.89 -0.06
C LYS A 48 -16.16 -33.91 1.00
N TYR A 49 -15.00 -33.29 0.79
CA TYR A 49 -14.48 -32.22 1.66
C TYR A 49 -15.45 -31.03 1.70
N LYS A 50 -15.83 -30.48 0.54
CA LYS A 50 -16.76 -29.34 0.48
C LYS A 50 -18.13 -29.63 1.08
N GLN A 51 -18.61 -30.88 1.00
CA GLN A 51 -19.87 -31.30 1.62
C GLN A 51 -19.81 -31.32 3.15
N SER A 52 -18.69 -31.74 3.72
CA SER A 52 -18.56 -31.90 5.17
C SER A 52 -17.11 -31.72 5.63
N PRO A 53 -16.58 -30.48 5.66
CA PRO A 53 -15.16 -30.23 5.97
C PRO A 53 -14.73 -30.82 7.31
N SER A 54 -15.57 -30.66 8.34
CA SER A 54 -15.29 -31.16 9.70
C SER A 54 -15.28 -32.69 9.85
N LYS A 55 -15.82 -33.43 8.88
CA LYS A 55 -15.84 -34.91 8.88
C LYS A 55 -14.88 -35.49 7.85
N PHE A 56 -14.24 -34.65 7.05
CA PHE A 56 -13.33 -35.11 6.01
C PHE A 56 -12.04 -35.63 6.64
N ASN A 57 -11.73 -36.90 6.40
CA ASN A 57 -10.47 -37.48 6.85
C ASN A 57 -9.37 -37.11 5.85
N PHE A 58 -8.73 -35.96 6.09
CA PHE A 58 -7.63 -35.44 5.28
C PHE A 58 -6.47 -36.45 5.17
N GLU A 59 -6.09 -37.05 6.30
CA GLU A 59 -4.97 -38.00 6.40
C GLU A 59 -5.14 -39.16 5.42
N ALA A 60 -6.27 -39.87 5.52
CA ALA A 60 -6.54 -41.07 4.74
C ALA A 60 -6.96 -40.79 3.30
N SER A 61 -7.62 -39.65 3.05
CA SER A 61 -8.22 -39.36 1.74
C SER A 61 -7.28 -38.61 0.79
N LEU A 62 -6.26 -37.92 1.32
CA LEU A 62 -5.38 -37.07 0.51
C LEU A 62 -3.91 -37.16 0.93
N LEU A 63 -3.58 -36.88 2.20
CA LEU A 63 -2.21 -36.72 2.66
C LEU A 63 -1.37 -37.99 2.48
N ALA A 64 -1.86 -39.15 2.94
CA ALA A 64 -1.13 -40.42 2.85
C ALA A 64 -0.82 -40.84 1.40
N ALA A 65 -1.64 -40.41 0.44
CA ALA A 65 -1.43 -40.72 -0.97
C ALA A 65 -0.48 -39.71 -1.64
N TYR A 66 -0.78 -38.41 -1.54
CA TYR A 66 -0.19 -37.37 -2.37
C TYR A 66 0.64 -36.33 -1.63
N GLY A 67 0.61 -36.31 -0.30
CA GLY A 67 1.44 -35.40 0.51
C GLY A 67 2.94 -35.68 0.37
N LEU A 68 3.74 -34.89 1.09
CA LEU A 68 5.20 -34.96 1.13
C LEU A 68 5.75 -36.38 1.34
N GLU A 69 5.16 -37.14 2.25
CA GLU A 69 5.56 -38.52 2.56
C GLU A 69 4.79 -39.59 1.77
N GLY A 70 3.76 -39.18 1.02
CA GLY A 70 2.93 -40.11 0.26
C GLY A 70 3.72 -40.83 -0.83
N GLN A 71 3.20 -41.93 -1.38
CA GLN A 71 3.86 -42.67 -2.47
C GLN A 71 3.21 -42.47 -3.85
N SER A 72 1.98 -41.95 -3.89
CA SER A 72 1.24 -41.75 -5.15
C SER A 72 1.68 -40.48 -5.86
N TYR A 73 1.58 -40.47 -7.18
CA TYR A 73 1.84 -39.31 -8.04
C TYR A 73 0.94 -39.36 -9.28
N THR A 74 0.80 -38.23 -9.96
CA THR A 74 0.11 -38.13 -11.25
C THR A 74 0.90 -37.20 -12.17
N ILE A 75 0.80 -37.46 -13.47
CA ILE A 75 1.37 -36.62 -14.54
C ILE A 75 0.28 -35.86 -15.31
N ASP A 76 -0.99 -36.11 -14.97
CA ASP A 76 -2.14 -35.40 -15.52
C ASP A 76 -2.15 -33.97 -14.95
N GLN A 77 -2.04 -32.97 -15.83
CA GLN A 77 -1.92 -31.55 -15.47
C GLN A 77 -3.19 -31.04 -14.77
N ASP A 78 -4.37 -31.49 -15.18
CA ASP A 78 -5.64 -31.11 -14.55
C ASP A 78 -5.72 -31.71 -13.14
N ALA A 79 -5.25 -32.95 -12.96
CA ALA A 79 -5.19 -33.60 -11.65
C ALA A 79 -4.18 -32.92 -10.71
N LEU A 80 -3.03 -32.49 -11.22
CA LEU A 80 -2.04 -31.72 -10.47
C LEU A 80 -2.61 -30.36 -10.04
N GLY A 81 -3.28 -29.64 -10.94
CA GLY A 81 -3.94 -28.38 -10.63
C GLY A 81 -5.01 -28.52 -9.54
N LEU A 82 -5.81 -29.57 -9.60
CA LEU A 82 -6.82 -29.85 -8.57
C LEU A 82 -6.19 -30.25 -7.23
N LEU A 83 -5.12 -31.06 -7.22
CA LEU A 83 -4.38 -31.38 -6.00
C LEU A 83 -3.80 -30.13 -5.35
N HIS A 84 -3.17 -29.26 -6.14
CA HIS A 84 -2.64 -27.98 -5.65
C HIS A 84 -3.73 -27.16 -4.98
N LYS A 85 -4.85 -26.91 -5.67
CA LYS A 85 -6.01 -26.20 -5.13
C LYS A 85 -6.51 -26.83 -3.83
N PHE A 86 -6.61 -28.15 -3.79
CA PHE A 86 -7.12 -28.86 -2.62
C PHE A 86 -6.18 -28.73 -1.41
N PHE A 87 -4.87 -28.92 -1.59
CA PHE A 87 -3.88 -28.71 -0.53
C PHE A 87 -3.80 -27.24 -0.08
N PHE A 88 -3.92 -26.29 -1.02
CA PHE A 88 -3.89 -24.86 -0.73
C PHE A 88 -5.08 -24.44 0.15
N GLU A 89 -6.30 -24.87 -0.16
CA GLU A 89 -7.48 -24.61 0.67
C GLU A 89 -7.41 -25.24 2.07
N LEU A 90 -6.66 -26.33 2.20
CA LEU A 90 -6.39 -27.03 3.45
C LEU A 90 -5.18 -26.44 4.21
N GLU A 91 -4.63 -25.32 3.75
CA GLU A 91 -3.51 -24.60 4.37
C GLU A 91 -2.24 -25.47 4.43
N LYS A 92 -2.09 -26.38 3.46
CA LYS A 92 -0.92 -27.27 3.27
C LYS A 92 -0.08 -26.80 2.10
N TYR A 93 0.45 -25.58 2.22
CA TYR A 93 1.12 -24.86 1.13
C TYR A 93 2.35 -25.61 0.57
N GLU A 94 3.13 -26.28 1.43
CA GLU A 94 4.28 -27.07 0.97
C GLU A 94 3.85 -28.32 0.18
N ASP A 95 2.82 -29.04 0.65
CA ASP A 95 2.26 -30.18 -0.08
C ASP A 95 1.67 -29.76 -1.44
N ALA A 96 1.04 -28.58 -1.51
CA ALA A 96 0.42 -28.05 -2.71
C ALA A 96 1.42 -27.91 -3.88
N LEU A 97 2.66 -27.49 -3.61
CA LEU A 97 3.70 -27.41 -4.64
C LEU A 97 4.51 -28.70 -4.80
N HIS A 98 4.58 -29.52 -3.74
CA HIS A 98 5.34 -30.77 -3.76
C HIS A 98 4.81 -31.79 -4.78
N VAL A 99 3.49 -31.80 -5.05
CA VAL A 99 2.91 -32.72 -6.06
C VAL A 99 3.56 -32.55 -7.44
N PHE A 100 3.95 -31.31 -7.80
CA PHE A 100 4.65 -31.03 -9.05
C PHE A 100 6.12 -31.47 -9.01
N GLU A 101 6.83 -31.20 -7.91
CA GLU A 101 8.20 -31.66 -7.70
C GLU A 101 8.29 -33.18 -7.84
N LYS A 102 7.33 -33.90 -7.24
CA LYS A 102 7.25 -35.36 -7.27
C LYS A 102 6.89 -35.90 -8.64
N ALA A 103 5.90 -35.30 -9.32
CA ALA A 103 5.56 -35.64 -10.70
C ALA A 103 6.78 -35.50 -11.61
N ASN A 104 7.49 -34.36 -11.50
CA ASN A 104 8.68 -34.09 -12.27
C ASN A 104 9.84 -35.03 -11.91
N ALA A 105 9.99 -35.44 -10.64
CA ALA A 105 11.02 -36.40 -10.24
C ALA A 105 10.78 -37.81 -10.80
N LYS A 106 9.50 -38.22 -10.94
CA LYS A 106 9.14 -39.54 -11.48
C LYS A 106 9.16 -39.58 -13.00
N GLN A 107 8.65 -38.55 -13.65
CA GLN A 107 8.64 -38.43 -15.10
C GLN A 107 8.97 -36.98 -15.50
N PRO A 108 10.26 -36.61 -15.57
CA PRO A 108 10.66 -35.27 -15.92
C PRO A 108 10.22 -34.92 -17.35
N SER A 109 9.51 -33.80 -17.51
CA SER A 109 9.18 -33.22 -18.82
C SER A 109 9.23 -31.70 -18.76
N PHE A 110 9.37 -31.06 -19.93
CA PHE A 110 9.33 -29.61 -20.03
C PHE A 110 7.99 -29.06 -19.52
N GLU A 111 6.89 -29.68 -19.92
CA GLU A 111 5.53 -29.25 -19.57
C GLU A 111 5.29 -29.33 -18.07
N ILE A 112 5.72 -30.41 -17.40
CA ILE A 112 5.58 -30.56 -15.95
C ILE A 112 6.48 -29.55 -15.22
N SER A 113 7.73 -29.38 -15.67
CA SER A 113 8.65 -28.40 -15.08
C SER A 113 8.16 -26.95 -15.24
N TYR A 114 7.56 -26.62 -16.39
CA TYR A 114 7.02 -25.28 -16.64
C TYR A 114 5.73 -25.06 -15.86
N LEU A 115 4.84 -26.06 -15.78
CA LEU A 115 3.66 -26.00 -14.92
C LEU A 115 4.03 -25.83 -13.44
N TRP A 116 5.07 -26.52 -12.98
CA TRP A 116 5.62 -26.33 -11.64
C TRP A 116 6.14 -24.90 -11.44
N PHE A 117 6.89 -24.37 -12.41
CA PHE A 117 7.40 -23.00 -12.39
C PHE A 117 6.25 -21.98 -12.30
N ASP A 118 5.24 -22.10 -13.15
CA ASP A 118 4.08 -21.19 -13.18
C ASP A 118 3.28 -21.23 -11.85
N ARG A 119 3.08 -22.42 -11.27
CA ARG A 119 2.40 -22.54 -9.97
C ARG A 119 3.24 -22.00 -8.82
N ALA A 120 4.54 -22.27 -8.80
CA ALA A 120 5.44 -21.68 -7.81
C ALA A 120 5.52 -20.16 -7.93
N LEU A 121 5.39 -19.62 -9.14
CA LEU A 121 5.32 -18.19 -9.41
C LEU A 121 4.03 -17.57 -8.87
N GLN A 122 2.89 -18.21 -9.10
CA GLN A 122 1.58 -17.75 -8.59
C GLN A 122 1.51 -17.76 -7.06
N ASP A 123 2.10 -18.78 -6.42
CA ASP A 123 2.18 -18.91 -4.96
C ASP A 123 3.29 -18.04 -4.33
N CYS A 124 4.04 -17.28 -5.14
CA CYS A 124 5.22 -16.53 -4.71
C CYS A 124 6.24 -17.40 -3.93
N ASN A 125 6.38 -18.68 -4.25
CA ASN A 125 7.32 -19.58 -3.57
C ASN A 125 8.65 -19.65 -4.32
N PHE A 126 9.58 -18.78 -3.94
CA PHE A 126 10.84 -18.60 -4.67
C PHE A 126 11.78 -19.82 -4.58
N LYS A 127 11.65 -20.64 -3.53
CA LYS A 127 12.39 -21.89 -3.38
C LYS A 127 11.97 -22.91 -4.44
N GLN A 128 10.68 -23.14 -4.58
CA GLN A 128 10.13 -24.05 -5.58
C GLN A 128 10.33 -23.50 -7.00
N LEU A 129 10.21 -22.18 -7.18
CA LEU A 129 10.50 -21.49 -8.44
C LEU A 129 11.95 -21.73 -8.91
N GLY A 130 12.91 -21.61 -7.98
CA GLY A 130 14.33 -21.85 -8.25
C GLY A 130 14.63 -23.31 -8.61
N LYS A 131 13.98 -24.27 -7.93
CA LYS A 131 14.10 -25.70 -8.26
C LYS A 131 13.51 -26.03 -9.64
N ALA A 132 12.31 -25.53 -9.93
CA ALA A 132 11.65 -25.72 -11.23
C ALA A 132 12.52 -25.15 -12.38
N SER A 133 13.09 -23.95 -12.19
CA SER A 133 14.01 -23.33 -13.14
C SER A 133 15.22 -24.21 -13.44
N LEU A 134 15.82 -24.86 -12.43
CA LEU A 134 16.94 -25.78 -12.66
C LEU A 134 16.52 -27.04 -13.42
N GLN A 135 15.31 -27.56 -13.21
CA GLN A 135 14.83 -28.70 -13.99
C GLN A 135 14.59 -28.31 -15.45
N LEU A 136 14.05 -27.12 -15.72
CA LEU A 136 13.88 -26.60 -17.07
C LEU A 136 15.20 -26.56 -17.85
N SER A 137 16.32 -26.25 -17.19
CA SER A 137 17.65 -26.25 -17.82
C SER A 137 18.11 -27.59 -18.40
N LYS A 138 17.47 -28.71 -18.03
CA LYS A 138 17.85 -30.07 -18.46
C LYS A 138 17.26 -30.50 -19.79
N PHE A 139 16.23 -29.80 -20.30
CA PHE A 139 15.53 -30.19 -21.52
C PHE A 139 16.13 -29.48 -22.74
N PRO A 140 16.73 -30.22 -23.70
CA PRO A 140 17.28 -29.64 -24.93
C PRO A 140 16.17 -29.19 -25.90
N LYS A 141 16.52 -28.23 -26.77
CA LYS A 141 15.66 -27.51 -27.72
C LYS A 141 14.71 -28.40 -28.54
N ASP A 142 13.41 -28.22 -28.27
CA ASP A 142 12.34 -28.03 -29.28
C ASP A 142 11.28 -27.01 -28.82
N SER A 143 11.43 -26.42 -27.61
CA SER A 143 10.63 -25.32 -27.09
C SER A 143 11.38 -23.98 -27.17
N VAL A 144 10.61 -22.88 -27.19
CA VAL A 144 10.93 -21.49 -27.56
C VAL A 144 12.20 -20.85 -26.92
N GLN A 145 12.83 -21.48 -25.94
CA GLN A 145 13.83 -20.86 -25.06
C GLN A 145 15.12 -21.69 -24.90
N GLN A 146 16.30 -21.04 -24.77
CA GLN A 146 17.58 -21.76 -24.65
C GLN A 146 17.82 -22.28 -23.21
N PRO A 147 18.40 -23.49 -23.02
CA PRO A 147 18.72 -24.03 -21.69
C PRO A 147 19.51 -23.09 -20.77
N ARG A 148 20.34 -22.22 -21.38
CA ARG A 148 21.11 -21.17 -20.69
C ARG A 148 20.23 -20.18 -19.92
N GLU A 149 19.06 -19.83 -20.47
CA GLU A 149 18.19 -18.79 -19.94
C GLU A 149 17.65 -19.18 -18.55
N TYR A 150 17.41 -20.48 -18.37
CA TYR A 150 16.95 -21.04 -17.11
C TYR A 150 17.96 -20.94 -15.96
N TYR A 151 19.26 -20.74 -16.24
CA TYR A 151 20.23 -20.40 -15.19
C TYR A 151 20.01 -18.98 -14.65
N PHE A 152 19.62 -18.04 -15.50
CA PHE A 152 19.26 -16.68 -15.06
C PHE A 152 17.92 -16.69 -14.33
N TRP A 153 16.96 -17.51 -14.77
CA TRP A 153 15.70 -17.69 -14.03
C TRP A 153 15.95 -18.24 -12.62
N ASN A 154 16.79 -19.28 -12.50
CA ASN A 154 17.20 -19.83 -11.21
C ASN A 154 17.93 -18.80 -10.34
N ALA A 155 18.80 -17.97 -10.94
CA ALA A 155 19.50 -16.92 -10.20
C ALA A 155 18.53 -15.87 -9.64
N ILE A 156 17.58 -15.39 -10.44
CA ILE A 156 16.56 -14.44 -10.01
C ILE A 156 15.68 -15.03 -8.90
N ALA A 157 15.25 -16.28 -9.05
CA ALA A 157 14.47 -16.97 -8.03
C ALA A 157 15.27 -17.14 -6.72
N THR A 158 16.57 -17.46 -6.81
CA THR A 158 17.44 -17.60 -5.64
C THR A 158 17.67 -16.25 -4.96
N VAL A 159 17.92 -15.18 -5.73
CA VAL A 159 17.98 -13.81 -5.20
C VAL A 159 16.68 -13.42 -4.51
N ALA A 160 15.52 -13.70 -5.13
CA ALA A 160 14.22 -13.43 -4.54
C ALA A 160 14.00 -14.20 -3.24
N LEU A 161 14.41 -15.47 -3.18
CA LEU A 161 14.36 -16.29 -1.97
C LEU A 161 15.18 -15.67 -0.83
N PHE A 162 16.41 -15.21 -1.10
CA PHE A 162 17.26 -14.57 -0.10
C PHE A 162 16.76 -13.17 0.31
N LYS A 163 16.16 -12.42 -0.62
CA LYS A 163 15.65 -11.06 -0.36
C LYS A 163 14.34 -11.07 0.41
N PHE A 164 13.41 -11.96 0.06
CA PHE A 164 12.02 -11.89 0.53
C PHE A 164 11.60 -13.07 1.43
N GLN A 165 12.26 -14.23 1.32
CA GLN A 165 11.80 -15.48 1.96
C GLN A 165 12.94 -16.25 2.64
N LYS A 166 13.90 -15.52 3.21
CA LYS A 166 15.11 -16.10 3.83
C LYS A 166 14.76 -17.12 4.93
N HIS A 167 13.65 -16.93 5.64
CA HIS A 167 13.13 -17.83 6.68
C HIS A 167 12.83 -19.27 6.19
N ARG A 168 12.68 -19.49 4.87
CA ARG A 168 12.41 -20.81 4.27
C ARG A 168 13.67 -21.64 4.01
N LEU A 169 14.85 -21.07 4.23
CA LEU A 169 16.13 -21.72 3.99
C LEU A 169 16.58 -22.50 5.23
N SER A 170 17.04 -23.73 5.02
CA SER A 170 17.86 -24.42 6.02
C SER A 170 19.28 -23.83 6.06
N SER A 171 19.99 -24.01 7.18
CA SER A 171 21.38 -23.54 7.33
C SER A 171 22.34 -24.14 6.30
N GLN A 172 22.02 -25.30 5.74
CA GLN A 172 22.80 -25.91 4.66
C GLN A 172 22.49 -25.24 3.31
N GLU A 173 21.21 -25.00 3.00
CA GLU A 173 20.80 -24.33 1.77
C GLU A 173 21.31 -22.90 1.71
N GLU A 174 21.31 -22.18 2.84
CA GLU A 174 21.85 -20.82 2.93
C GLU A 174 23.33 -20.75 2.51
N LYS A 175 24.09 -21.83 2.71
CA LYS A 175 25.50 -21.92 2.29
C LYS A 175 25.67 -22.40 0.84
N ILE A 176 24.88 -23.39 0.42
CA ILE A 176 25.09 -24.08 -0.87
C ILE A 176 24.47 -23.32 -2.05
N LEU A 177 23.26 -22.78 -1.89
CA LEU A 177 22.52 -22.15 -2.98
C LEU A 177 23.26 -20.95 -3.60
N PRO A 178 23.88 -20.04 -2.81
CA PRO A 178 24.71 -18.97 -3.36
C PRO A 178 25.83 -19.49 -4.25
N LEU A 179 26.59 -20.49 -3.77
CA LEU A 179 27.74 -21.06 -4.48
C LEU A 179 27.32 -21.74 -5.79
N LEU A 180 26.22 -22.48 -5.78
CA LEU A 180 25.68 -23.14 -6.96
C LEU A 180 25.20 -22.12 -8.00
N THR A 181 24.46 -21.11 -7.55
CA THR A 181 23.95 -20.03 -8.42
C THR A 181 25.10 -19.28 -9.08
N TYR A 182 26.10 -18.88 -8.29
CA TYR A 182 27.29 -18.21 -8.79
C TYR A 182 28.03 -19.06 -9.81
N LYS A 183 28.26 -20.35 -9.52
CA LYS A 183 28.92 -21.27 -10.45
C LYS A 183 28.17 -21.38 -11.78
N ASN A 184 26.84 -21.50 -11.74
CA ASN A 184 26.01 -21.58 -12.94
C ASN A 184 26.11 -20.31 -13.79
N LEU A 185 26.10 -19.13 -13.17
CA LEU A 185 26.27 -17.86 -13.87
C LEU A 185 27.69 -17.69 -14.44
N CYS A 186 28.73 -18.14 -13.73
CA CYS A 186 30.10 -18.13 -14.26
C CYS A 186 30.25 -19.04 -15.48
N ASN A 187 29.60 -20.20 -15.49
CA ASN A 187 29.54 -21.09 -16.66
C ASN A 187 28.78 -20.47 -17.84
N ALA A 188 27.97 -19.43 -17.59
CA ALA A 188 27.34 -18.67 -18.63
C ALA A 188 28.27 -17.60 -19.24
N LYS A 189 29.45 -17.28 -18.69
CA LYS A 189 30.31 -16.26 -19.33
C LYS A 189 30.80 -16.71 -20.73
N PRO A 190 30.99 -15.78 -21.69
CA PRO A 190 30.73 -14.35 -21.59
C PRO A 190 29.23 -14.02 -21.63
N PHE A 191 28.84 -12.92 -20.96
CA PHE A 191 27.47 -12.42 -20.98
C PHE A 191 27.13 -11.81 -22.35
N LYS A 192 25.93 -12.09 -22.84
CA LYS A 192 25.48 -11.72 -24.20
C LYS A 192 24.84 -10.34 -24.27
N ASN A 193 24.43 -9.79 -23.14
CA ASN A 193 23.73 -8.50 -23.05
C ASN A 193 23.78 -7.96 -21.62
N ASN A 194 23.33 -6.71 -21.46
CA ASN A 194 23.27 -6.02 -20.17
C ASN A 194 22.42 -6.73 -19.13
N GLU A 195 21.31 -7.37 -19.52
CA GLU A 195 20.41 -8.07 -18.59
C GLU A 195 21.09 -9.28 -17.93
N GLU A 196 21.89 -10.05 -18.68
CA GLU A 196 22.69 -11.14 -18.11
C GLU A 196 23.74 -10.62 -17.12
N THR A 197 24.43 -9.50 -17.46
CA THR A 197 25.37 -8.83 -16.55
C THR A 197 24.67 -8.32 -15.30
N ILE A 198 23.51 -7.68 -15.43
CA ILE A 198 22.71 -7.18 -14.30
C ILE A 198 22.34 -8.33 -13.37
N VAL A 199 21.84 -9.46 -13.89
CA VAL A 199 21.51 -10.64 -13.05
C VAL A 199 22.74 -11.16 -12.33
N PHE A 200 23.90 -11.22 -12.99
CA PHE A 200 25.15 -11.62 -12.35
C PHE A 200 25.56 -10.66 -11.22
N CYS A 201 25.52 -9.36 -11.47
CA CYS A 201 25.84 -8.34 -10.47
C CYS A 201 24.88 -8.39 -9.29
N THR A 202 23.57 -8.48 -9.54
CA THR A 202 22.55 -8.64 -8.49
C THR A 202 22.78 -9.90 -7.66
N ALA A 203 23.08 -11.03 -8.30
CA ALA A 203 23.36 -12.28 -7.59
C ALA A 203 24.62 -12.16 -6.72
N CYS A 204 25.68 -11.54 -7.24
CA CYS A 204 26.90 -11.29 -6.46
C CYS A 204 26.63 -10.38 -5.27
N GLU A 205 25.92 -9.27 -5.46
CA GLU A 205 25.62 -8.29 -4.42
C GLU A 205 24.73 -8.87 -3.31
N ILE A 206 23.64 -9.56 -3.66
CA ILE A 206 22.64 -10.03 -2.68
C ILE A 206 23.09 -11.32 -2.00
N LEU A 207 23.71 -12.24 -2.72
CA LEU A 207 24.09 -13.54 -2.18
C LEU A 207 25.46 -13.52 -1.49
N PHE A 208 26.29 -12.50 -1.76
CA PHE A 208 27.62 -12.32 -1.16
C PHE A 208 27.87 -10.87 -0.70
N PRO A 209 27.04 -10.31 0.20
CA PRO A 209 26.99 -8.87 0.49
C PRO A 209 28.28 -8.28 1.09
N ASN A 210 29.17 -9.12 1.62
CA ASN A 210 30.44 -8.71 2.26
C ASN A 210 31.68 -9.32 1.58
N ASP A 211 31.54 -9.80 0.34
CA ASP A 211 32.65 -10.41 -0.39
C ASP A 211 33.35 -9.36 -1.28
N ALA A 212 34.58 -9.00 -0.89
CA ALA A 212 35.38 -8.02 -1.60
C ALA A 212 35.79 -8.50 -3.01
N GLU A 213 36.01 -9.80 -3.20
CA GLU A 213 36.36 -10.35 -4.50
C GLU A 213 35.15 -10.32 -5.44
N LYS A 214 33.95 -10.58 -4.93
CA LYS A 214 32.70 -10.41 -5.72
C LYS A 214 32.45 -8.96 -6.08
N SER A 215 32.78 -8.01 -5.19
CA SER A 215 32.71 -6.58 -5.51
C SER A 215 33.66 -6.20 -6.66
N LYS A 216 34.90 -6.70 -6.64
CA LYS A 216 35.85 -6.52 -7.76
C LYS A 216 35.35 -7.15 -9.05
N GLU A 217 34.77 -8.35 -8.98
CA GLU A 217 34.17 -9.01 -10.15
C GLU A 217 33.02 -8.19 -10.73
N ILE A 218 32.14 -7.61 -9.89
CA ILE A 218 31.07 -6.73 -10.34
C ILE A 218 31.65 -5.56 -11.14
N CYS A 219 32.64 -4.85 -10.59
CA CYS A 219 33.28 -3.72 -11.30
C CYS A 219 33.92 -4.16 -12.62
N LYS A 220 34.59 -5.31 -12.63
CA LYS A 220 35.22 -5.85 -13.84
C LYS A 220 34.21 -6.13 -14.96
N GLU A 221 33.03 -6.65 -14.62
CA GLU A 221 32.00 -6.97 -15.61
C GLU A 221 31.21 -5.73 -16.07
N THR A 222 31.13 -4.67 -15.25
CA THR A 222 30.42 -3.43 -15.63
C THR A 222 31.28 -2.46 -16.43
N LEU A 223 32.58 -2.36 -16.15
CA LEU A 223 33.50 -1.41 -16.81
C LEU A 223 33.44 -1.41 -18.35
N PRO A 224 33.44 -2.56 -19.05
CA PRO A 224 33.40 -2.58 -20.51
C PRO A 224 32.16 -1.91 -21.10
N SER A 225 31.03 -1.89 -20.38
CA SER A 225 29.80 -1.31 -20.91
C SER A 225 29.90 0.20 -21.11
N PHE A 226 30.68 0.89 -20.28
CA PHE A 226 30.79 2.36 -20.28
C PHE A 226 31.57 2.91 -21.47
N ASP A 227 32.18 2.05 -22.28
CA ASP A 227 32.86 2.44 -23.52
C ASP A 227 31.87 2.71 -24.65
N ASP A 228 30.80 1.91 -24.73
CA ASP A 228 29.82 1.93 -25.83
C ASP A 228 28.49 2.59 -25.44
N SER A 229 27.96 2.28 -24.25
CA SER A 229 26.67 2.79 -23.78
C SER A 229 26.54 2.72 -22.26
N VAL A 230 26.09 3.80 -21.63
CA VAL A 230 25.91 3.83 -20.17
C VAL A 230 24.56 3.20 -19.78
N ASP A 231 24.60 1.97 -19.26
CA ASP A 231 23.45 1.37 -18.58
C ASP A 231 23.38 1.84 -17.12
N LEU A 232 22.20 2.30 -16.69
CA LEU A 232 22.02 2.89 -15.36
C LEU A 232 22.19 1.87 -14.22
N TYR A 233 21.82 0.60 -14.41
CA TYR A 233 22.02 -0.42 -13.39
C TYR A 233 23.52 -0.73 -13.24
N GLN A 234 24.22 -0.92 -14.35
CA GLN A 234 25.66 -1.19 -14.34
C GLN A 234 26.46 -0.02 -13.74
N LYS A 235 26.08 1.23 -14.06
CA LYS A 235 26.62 2.44 -13.40
C LYS A 235 26.46 2.35 -11.88
N ASN A 236 25.25 2.07 -11.40
CA ASN A 236 24.98 2.01 -9.96
C ASN A 236 25.76 0.87 -9.27
N PHE A 237 25.90 -0.29 -9.93
CA PHE A 237 26.76 -1.37 -9.43
C PHE A 237 28.22 -0.94 -9.34
N PHE A 238 28.76 -0.30 -10.38
CA PHE A 238 30.14 0.21 -10.35
C PHE A 238 30.36 1.17 -9.18
N LEU A 239 29.50 2.19 -9.02
CA LEU A 239 29.66 3.20 -7.96
C LEU A 239 29.56 2.63 -6.55
N LYS A 240 28.78 1.57 -6.37
CA LYS A 240 28.61 0.91 -5.07
C LYS A 240 29.77 -0.02 -4.72
N HIS A 241 30.38 -0.69 -5.71
CA HIS A 241 31.36 -1.75 -5.48
C HIS A 241 32.81 -1.36 -5.78
N VAL A 242 33.06 -0.24 -6.45
CA VAL A 242 34.42 0.24 -6.72
C VAL A 242 35.16 0.48 -5.40
N GLU A 243 36.43 0.05 -5.32
CA GLU A 243 37.26 0.25 -4.14
C GLU A 243 37.41 1.74 -3.86
N ARG A 244 37.10 2.14 -2.62
CA ARG A 244 37.04 3.57 -2.25
C ARG A 244 38.37 4.29 -2.39
N ASP A 245 39.47 3.55 -2.24
CA ASP A 245 40.84 4.07 -2.29
C ASP A 245 41.40 4.13 -3.72
N ASP A 246 40.73 3.52 -4.70
CA ASP A 246 41.09 3.65 -6.12
C ASP A 246 40.52 4.96 -6.69
N HIS A 247 41.02 6.07 -6.14
CA HIS A 247 40.57 7.41 -6.49
C HIS A 247 40.81 7.72 -7.98
N GLN A 248 41.85 7.17 -8.60
CA GLN A 248 42.14 7.39 -10.01
C GLN A 248 41.10 6.72 -10.91
N LEU A 249 40.78 5.44 -10.67
CA LEU A 249 39.75 4.74 -11.44
C LEU A 249 38.38 5.40 -11.28
N ILE A 250 38.02 5.78 -10.05
CA ILE A 250 36.76 6.48 -9.76
C ILE A 250 36.70 7.79 -10.53
N PHE A 251 37.74 8.61 -10.44
CA PHE A 251 37.78 9.93 -11.09
C PHE A 251 37.63 9.78 -12.61
N ASP A 252 38.48 8.95 -13.23
CA ASP A 252 38.49 8.77 -14.69
C ASP A 252 37.17 8.19 -15.21
N THR A 253 36.66 7.16 -14.54
CA THR A 253 35.42 6.49 -14.95
C THR A 253 34.21 7.40 -14.76
N CYS A 254 34.08 8.07 -13.60
CA CYS A 254 32.96 8.98 -13.36
C CYS A 254 33.01 10.17 -14.31
N THR A 255 34.18 10.77 -14.54
CA THR A 255 34.35 11.85 -15.52
C THR A 255 33.99 11.39 -16.93
N LYS A 256 34.37 10.16 -17.31
CA LYS A 256 33.99 9.58 -18.60
C LYS A 256 32.46 9.45 -18.73
N ILE A 257 31.80 8.86 -17.73
CA ILE A 257 30.35 8.65 -17.76
C ILE A 257 29.61 10.00 -17.79
N LEU A 258 30.07 10.98 -17.00
CA LEU A 258 29.43 12.30 -16.88
C LEU A 258 29.37 13.07 -18.21
N LYS A 259 30.29 12.81 -19.15
CA LYS A 259 30.23 13.39 -20.52
C LYS A 259 28.94 13.06 -21.28
N SER A 260 28.28 11.97 -20.91
CA SER A 260 27.07 11.48 -21.58
C SER A 260 25.82 11.53 -20.70
N LEU A 261 25.98 11.80 -19.40
CA LEU A 261 24.90 11.73 -18.41
C LEU A 261 25.12 12.78 -17.31
N ASP A 262 24.26 13.79 -17.23
CA ASP A 262 24.26 14.74 -16.10
C ASP A 262 23.67 14.08 -14.84
N ASP A 263 24.55 13.52 -14.01
CA ASP A 263 24.20 12.75 -12.81
C ASP A 263 24.93 13.27 -11.57
N TYR A 264 24.15 13.59 -10.53
CA TYR A 264 24.66 14.21 -9.32
C TYR A 264 25.58 13.30 -8.49
N GLU A 265 25.29 12.00 -8.41
CA GLU A 265 26.11 11.06 -7.64
C GLU A 265 27.48 10.88 -8.29
N LEU A 266 27.55 10.85 -9.63
CA LEU A 266 28.84 10.85 -10.34
C LEU A 266 29.68 12.08 -9.99
N MET A 267 29.06 13.26 -9.95
CA MET A 267 29.76 14.50 -9.59
C MET A 267 30.30 14.44 -8.15
N LYS A 268 29.49 13.95 -7.19
CA LYS A 268 29.95 13.75 -5.80
C LYS A 268 31.18 12.86 -5.73
N ARG A 269 31.20 11.77 -6.51
CA ARG A 269 32.35 10.85 -6.59
C ARG A 269 33.57 11.50 -7.23
N ILE A 270 33.40 12.32 -8.25
CA ILE A 270 34.48 13.12 -8.85
C ILE A 270 35.07 14.10 -7.84
N VAL A 271 34.24 14.78 -7.04
CA VAL A 271 34.72 15.73 -6.02
C VAL A 271 35.56 15.03 -4.95
N ILE A 272 35.05 13.92 -4.39
CA ILE A 272 35.75 13.17 -3.34
C ILE A 272 37.08 12.60 -3.87
N SER A 273 37.05 11.92 -5.02
CA SER A 273 38.26 11.35 -5.63
C SER A 273 39.24 12.43 -6.10
N GLY A 274 38.74 13.52 -6.67
CA GLY A 274 39.54 14.66 -7.10
C GLY A 274 40.30 15.31 -5.94
N LYS A 275 39.65 15.53 -4.80
CA LYS A 275 40.34 16.02 -3.59
C LYS A 275 41.44 15.07 -3.15
N ALA A 276 41.18 13.76 -3.13
CA ALA A 276 42.19 12.77 -2.77
C ALA A 276 43.38 12.73 -3.75
N LEU A 277 43.13 13.04 -5.03
CA LEU A 277 44.15 13.21 -6.07
C LEU A 277 44.82 14.60 -6.07
N GLY A 278 44.53 15.46 -5.07
CA GLY A 278 45.17 16.77 -4.90
C GLY A 278 44.62 17.87 -5.80
N LYS A 279 43.41 17.73 -6.37
CA LYS A 279 42.73 18.80 -7.12
C LYS A 279 42.27 19.91 -6.18
N SER A 280 42.38 21.16 -6.63
CA SER A 280 41.83 22.31 -5.90
C SER A 280 40.32 22.43 -6.12
N GLN A 281 39.63 23.23 -5.28
CA GLN A 281 38.21 23.56 -5.50
C GLN A 281 37.98 24.19 -6.87
N GLN A 282 38.86 25.11 -7.30
CA GLN A 282 38.75 25.79 -8.58
C GLN A 282 38.89 24.83 -9.76
N ASP A 283 39.81 23.87 -9.69
CA ASP A 283 39.97 22.83 -10.72
C ASP A 283 38.68 22.00 -10.88
N LEU A 284 38.01 21.70 -9.75
CA LEU A 284 36.77 20.93 -9.74
C LEU A 284 35.60 21.74 -10.28
N TYR A 285 35.52 23.04 -9.96
CA TYR A 285 34.53 23.94 -10.57
C TYR A 285 34.67 23.98 -12.09
N GLU A 286 35.87 24.24 -12.60
CA GLU A 286 36.13 24.32 -14.04
C GLU A 286 35.88 23.00 -14.76
N LEU A 287 36.28 21.89 -14.14
CA LEU A 287 36.03 20.56 -14.69
C LEU A 287 34.53 20.27 -14.82
N ILE A 288 33.76 20.47 -13.75
CA ILE A 288 32.33 20.14 -13.78
C ILE A 288 31.58 21.10 -14.69
N ASP A 289 31.86 22.40 -14.64
CA ASP A 289 31.26 23.39 -15.53
C ASP A 289 31.59 23.08 -17.01
N GLY A 290 32.79 22.57 -17.29
CA GLY A 290 33.18 22.10 -18.63
C GLY A 290 32.46 20.83 -19.09
N LEU A 291 32.02 19.97 -18.17
CA LEU A 291 31.35 18.71 -18.48
C LEU A 291 29.83 18.85 -18.63
N VAL A 292 29.16 19.60 -17.75
CA VAL A 292 27.69 19.72 -17.73
C VAL A 292 27.18 21.14 -18.02
N GLY A 293 28.06 22.13 -18.12
CA GLY A 293 27.72 23.52 -18.36
C GLY A 293 27.36 24.31 -17.09
N THR A 294 27.64 25.61 -17.13
CA THR A 294 27.47 26.56 -16.01
C THR A 294 26.02 26.86 -15.61
N LYS A 295 25.04 26.32 -16.35
CA LYS A 295 23.61 26.50 -16.09
C LYS A 295 22.91 25.21 -15.64
N SER A 296 23.63 24.08 -15.59
CA SER A 296 23.07 22.83 -15.07
C SER A 296 22.72 22.99 -13.60
N ARG A 297 21.54 22.48 -13.19
CA ARG A 297 21.14 22.43 -11.77
C ARG A 297 22.17 21.67 -10.95
N ASN A 298 22.56 20.48 -11.38
CA ASN A 298 23.53 19.64 -10.68
C ASN A 298 24.91 20.30 -10.64
N GLY A 299 25.35 20.91 -11.75
CA GLY A 299 26.63 21.61 -11.82
C GLY A 299 26.72 22.84 -10.89
N ARG A 300 25.60 23.51 -10.61
CA ARG A 300 25.56 24.58 -9.59
C ARG A 300 25.48 24.02 -8.18
N LEU A 301 24.61 23.03 -7.95
CA LEU A 301 24.37 22.46 -6.63
C LEU A 301 25.61 21.75 -6.07
N ILE A 302 26.41 21.12 -6.92
CA ILE A 302 27.62 20.39 -6.48
C ILE A 302 28.66 21.29 -5.82
N ARG A 303 28.60 22.61 -6.03
CA ARG A 303 29.50 23.54 -5.32
C ARG A 303 29.29 23.48 -3.81
N PHE A 304 28.09 23.15 -3.35
CA PHE A 304 27.84 22.87 -1.93
C PHE A 304 28.62 21.65 -1.47
N GLU A 305 28.61 20.56 -2.25
CA GLU A 305 29.39 19.37 -1.93
C GLU A 305 30.90 19.62 -1.99
N ILE A 306 31.37 20.48 -2.89
CA ILE A 306 32.78 20.91 -2.93
C ILE A 306 33.13 21.67 -1.64
N ASP A 307 32.33 22.67 -1.25
CA ASP A 307 32.54 23.40 0.01
C ASP A 307 32.54 22.43 1.21
N LEU A 308 31.59 21.50 1.28
CA LEU A 308 31.52 20.51 2.36
C LEU A 308 32.72 19.57 2.40
N VAL A 309 33.18 19.11 1.24
CA VAL A 309 34.32 18.19 1.15
C VAL A 309 35.61 18.89 1.56
N PHE A 310 35.78 20.18 1.26
CA PHE A 310 37.01 20.93 1.54
C PHE A 310 36.98 21.64 2.90
N ASP A 311 35.91 22.38 3.19
CA ASP A 311 35.78 23.34 4.29
C ASP A 311 34.74 22.92 5.34
N LYS A 312 33.94 21.87 5.07
CA LYS A 312 32.89 21.29 5.94
C LYS A 312 31.64 22.16 6.15
N THR A 313 31.61 23.37 5.61
CA THR A 313 30.46 24.27 5.71
C THR A 313 30.23 24.94 4.36
N ILE A 314 28.98 25.27 4.03
CA ILE A 314 28.64 25.86 2.73
C ILE A 314 28.85 27.36 2.77
N CYS A 315 29.61 27.90 1.82
CA CYS A 315 29.94 29.32 1.81
C CYS A 315 28.87 30.17 1.09
N GLU A 316 28.84 31.46 1.42
CA GLU A 316 27.92 32.44 0.80
C GLU A 316 28.07 32.52 -0.72
N THR A 317 29.30 32.35 -1.25
CA THR A 317 29.54 32.47 -2.69
C THR A 317 28.92 31.34 -3.49
N SER A 318 29.00 30.10 -2.99
CA SER A 318 28.35 28.95 -3.61
C SER A 318 26.83 29.07 -3.52
N LEU A 319 26.29 29.47 -2.37
CA LEU A 319 24.85 29.69 -2.20
C LEU A 319 24.32 30.75 -3.17
N LYS A 320 25.01 31.89 -3.26
CA LYS A 320 24.67 32.94 -4.21
C LYS A 320 24.70 32.43 -5.64
N TYR A 321 25.76 31.71 -6.02
CA TYR A 321 25.89 31.14 -7.36
C TYR A 321 24.71 30.19 -7.68
N TYR A 322 24.25 29.37 -6.75
CA TYR A 322 23.07 28.54 -6.97
C TYR A 322 21.78 29.38 -7.11
N LEU A 323 21.54 30.29 -6.17
CA LEU A 323 20.30 31.08 -6.11
C LEU A 323 20.14 32.04 -7.29
N GLU A 324 21.21 32.54 -7.90
CA GLU A 324 21.19 33.38 -9.12
C GLU A 324 20.31 32.80 -10.25
N ILE A 325 20.15 31.48 -10.33
CA ILE A 325 19.30 30.83 -11.34
C ILE A 325 18.10 30.11 -10.72
N PHE A 326 18.24 29.58 -9.50
CA PHE A 326 17.28 28.63 -8.95
C PHE A 326 16.38 29.20 -7.85
N HIS A 327 16.57 30.45 -7.41
CA HIS A 327 15.72 31.05 -6.36
C HIS A 327 14.21 31.04 -6.72
N ASN A 328 13.88 31.19 -8.00
CA ASN A 328 12.52 31.15 -8.56
C ASN A 328 12.21 29.85 -9.30
N ARG A 329 12.82 28.74 -8.90
CA ARG A 329 12.53 27.40 -9.45
C ARG A 329 11.91 26.52 -8.36
N PRO A 330 10.92 25.65 -8.68
CA PRO A 330 10.27 24.80 -7.67
C PRO A 330 11.23 23.86 -6.94
N CYS A 331 12.37 23.50 -7.54
CA CYS A 331 13.36 22.62 -6.92
C CYS A 331 14.16 23.28 -5.78
N CYS A 332 14.16 24.62 -5.69
CA CYS A 332 14.93 25.39 -4.70
C CYS A 332 14.72 24.89 -3.28
N VAL A 333 13.45 24.67 -2.90
CA VAL A 333 13.07 24.25 -1.55
C VAL A 333 13.71 22.91 -1.20
N ALA A 334 13.58 21.91 -2.08
CA ALA A 334 14.13 20.57 -1.85
C ALA A 334 15.66 20.61 -1.76
N ASP A 335 16.30 21.39 -2.63
CA ASP A 335 17.76 21.53 -2.69
C ASP A 335 18.32 22.21 -1.43
N ILE A 336 17.72 23.33 -1.01
CA ILE A 336 18.15 24.05 0.19
C ILE A 336 17.83 23.25 1.46
N ASN A 337 16.68 22.57 1.54
CA ASN A 337 16.34 21.74 2.69
C ASN A 337 17.31 20.58 2.88
N HIS A 338 17.80 19.96 1.80
CA HIS A 338 18.78 18.89 1.87
C HIS A 338 20.09 19.33 2.57
N TYR A 339 20.48 20.59 2.40
CA TYR A 339 21.72 21.16 2.95
C TYR A 339 21.50 22.11 4.14
N ARG A 340 20.28 22.20 4.67
CA ARG A 340 19.88 23.24 5.64
C ARG A 340 20.77 23.26 6.89
N GLU A 341 21.15 22.09 7.38
CA GLU A 341 21.98 21.93 8.58
C GLU A 341 23.46 22.27 8.35
N ASN A 342 23.87 22.45 7.09
CA ASN A 342 25.25 22.69 6.70
C ASN A 342 25.63 24.16 6.52
N PHE A 343 24.68 25.08 6.71
CA PHE A 343 24.92 26.51 6.71
C PHE A 343 25.24 26.98 8.13
N ASP A 344 26.41 27.59 8.34
CA ASP A 344 26.85 28.07 9.67
C ASP A 344 25.99 29.21 10.21
N ASN A 345 25.39 30.00 9.31
CA ASN A 345 24.54 31.12 9.67
C ASN A 345 23.07 30.81 9.29
N PRO A 346 22.17 30.66 10.29
CA PRO A 346 20.75 30.39 10.07
C PRO A 346 20.04 31.44 9.21
N ASP A 347 20.48 32.69 9.27
CA ASP A 347 19.87 33.81 8.56
C ASP A 347 20.40 33.98 7.13
N LEU A 348 21.44 33.22 6.74
CA LEU A 348 22.09 33.36 5.44
C LEU A 348 21.12 33.11 4.28
N ILE A 349 20.28 32.09 4.41
CA ILE A 349 19.30 31.72 3.38
C ILE A 349 18.27 32.84 3.19
N SER A 350 17.73 33.38 4.31
CA SER A 350 16.78 34.50 4.26
C SER A 350 17.42 35.71 3.62
N LYS A 351 18.57 36.15 4.13
CA LYS A 351 19.29 37.32 3.61
C LYS A 351 19.62 37.20 2.12
N MET A 352 20.01 36.00 1.66
CA MET A 352 20.30 35.78 0.24
C MET A 352 19.03 35.80 -0.61
N LEU A 353 17.94 35.19 -0.17
CA LEU A 353 16.67 35.25 -0.90
C LEU A 353 16.12 36.68 -0.97
N ASP A 354 16.22 37.43 0.13
CA ASP A 354 15.81 38.84 0.20
C ASP A 354 16.60 39.70 -0.80
N SER A 355 17.85 39.33 -1.11
CA SER A 355 18.64 40.02 -2.13
C SER A 355 18.08 39.89 -3.57
N PHE A 356 17.11 39.01 -3.78
CA PHE A 356 16.39 38.80 -5.05
C PHE A 356 14.91 39.23 -5.00
N GLU A 357 14.46 39.92 -3.94
CA GLU A 357 13.05 40.30 -3.67
C GLU A 357 12.39 41.16 -4.77
N ASP A 358 13.17 41.82 -5.63
CA ASP A 358 12.65 42.61 -6.75
C ASP A 358 12.00 41.78 -7.87
N THR A 359 11.84 40.47 -7.68
CA THR A 359 11.13 39.61 -8.63
C THR A 359 9.62 39.60 -8.35
N ALA A 360 8.82 40.02 -9.34
CA ALA A 360 7.36 39.82 -9.34
C ALA A 360 6.97 38.33 -9.52
N ASP A 361 7.84 37.41 -9.13
CA ASP A 361 7.76 35.99 -9.46
C ASP A 361 7.05 35.21 -8.32
N PRO A 362 5.91 34.55 -8.60
CA PRO A 362 5.18 33.79 -7.59
C PRO A 362 5.94 32.56 -7.07
N ILE A 363 6.88 32.00 -7.84
CA ILE A 363 7.68 30.84 -7.42
C ILE A 363 8.66 31.26 -6.32
N HIS A 364 9.28 32.43 -6.44
CA HIS A 364 10.20 32.95 -5.43
C HIS A 364 9.51 33.11 -4.06
N ASP A 365 8.38 33.83 -4.04
CA ASP A 365 7.61 34.04 -2.80
C ASP A 365 7.05 32.71 -2.26
N SER A 366 6.61 31.79 -3.13
CA SER A 366 6.20 30.43 -2.72
C SER A 366 7.35 29.64 -2.09
N ASN A 367 8.56 29.73 -2.63
CA ASN A 367 9.75 29.08 -2.09
C ASN A 367 10.12 29.65 -0.70
N ALA A 368 10.03 30.97 -0.50
CA ALA A 368 10.29 31.59 0.80
C ALA A 368 9.32 31.07 1.89
N VAL A 369 8.03 30.95 1.55
CA VAL A 369 7.01 30.39 2.44
C VAL A 369 7.27 28.91 2.74
N LYS A 370 7.56 28.08 1.72
CA LYS A 370 7.87 26.65 1.89
C LYS A 370 9.16 26.40 2.68
N LEU A 371 10.12 27.30 2.58
CA LEU A 371 11.34 27.27 3.40
C LEU A 371 11.10 27.73 4.86
N ARG A 372 9.91 28.22 5.18
CA ARG A 372 9.49 28.75 6.50
C ARG A 372 10.27 29.98 6.94
N LEU A 373 10.63 30.83 5.98
CA LEU A 373 11.36 32.07 6.27
C LEU A 373 10.41 33.18 6.74
N GLU A 374 9.17 33.20 6.23
CA GLU A 374 8.22 34.26 6.53
C GLU A 374 6.78 33.74 6.70
N THR A 375 6.30 33.60 7.94
CA THR A 375 4.96 33.03 8.21
C THR A 375 3.83 34.04 8.22
N ASN A 376 4.12 35.34 8.23
CA ASN A 376 3.11 36.39 8.46
C ASN A 376 2.71 37.16 7.20
N LYS A 377 3.33 36.87 6.04
CA LYS A 377 3.06 37.56 4.78
C LYS A 377 2.13 36.79 3.82
N ASN A 378 1.54 35.66 4.23
CA ASN A 378 0.74 34.80 3.34
C ASN A 378 -0.44 35.53 2.66
N VAL A 379 -1.20 36.35 3.40
CA VAL A 379 -2.30 37.16 2.83
C VAL A 379 -1.77 38.19 1.84
N HIS A 380 -0.63 38.80 2.15
CA HIS A 380 0.03 39.76 1.27
C HIS A 380 0.48 39.09 -0.04
N TYR A 381 1.18 37.95 0.04
CA TYR A 381 1.63 37.20 -1.13
C TYR A 381 0.48 36.67 -1.98
N TYR A 382 -0.59 36.20 -1.36
CA TYR A 382 -1.81 35.84 -2.08
C TYR A 382 -2.33 37.04 -2.89
N ASN A 383 -2.50 38.19 -2.24
CA ASN A 383 -3.03 39.40 -2.89
C ASN A 383 -2.09 39.96 -3.97
N LYS A 384 -0.76 39.84 -3.79
CA LYS A 384 0.26 40.19 -4.79
C LYS A 384 0.09 39.34 -6.06
N HIS A 385 -0.17 38.04 -5.90
CA HIS A 385 -0.13 37.06 -7.00
C HIS A 385 -1.49 36.58 -7.52
N LYS A 386 -2.62 36.93 -6.90
CA LYS A 386 -3.95 36.42 -7.30
C LYS A 386 -4.33 36.69 -8.76
N ALA A 387 -3.75 37.70 -9.40
CA ALA A 387 -3.93 37.93 -10.84
C ALA A 387 -3.42 36.74 -11.70
N SER A 388 -2.46 35.96 -11.20
CA SER A 388 -1.94 34.75 -11.86
C SER A 388 -3.00 33.66 -12.04
N LEU A 389 -4.03 33.61 -11.18
CA LEU A 389 -5.13 32.65 -11.28
C LEU A 389 -5.90 32.77 -12.59
N LYS A 390 -5.94 33.98 -13.17
CA LYS A 390 -6.63 34.26 -14.44
C LYS A 390 -5.74 34.07 -15.67
N THR A 391 -4.42 34.12 -15.50
CA THR A 391 -3.45 34.10 -16.62
C THR A 391 -2.80 32.74 -16.84
N LYS A 392 -2.85 31.85 -15.85
CA LYS A 392 -2.37 30.47 -15.97
C LYS A 392 -3.18 29.65 -16.99
N SER A 393 -2.57 28.56 -17.48
CA SER A 393 -3.32 27.55 -18.21
C SER A 393 -4.40 26.93 -17.32
N LYS A 394 -5.53 26.52 -17.92
CA LYS A 394 -6.65 25.92 -17.18
C LYS A 394 -6.22 24.68 -16.38
N THR A 395 -5.28 23.90 -16.89
CA THR A 395 -4.82 22.65 -16.27
C THR A 395 -3.65 22.83 -15.31
N ASP A 396 -2.98 23.98 -15.32
CA ASP A 396 -1.84 24.24 -14.44
C ASP A 396 -2.34 24.67 -13.07
N TYR A 397 -1.67 24.26 -12.00
CA TYR A 397 -2.01 24.68 -10.64
C TYR A 397 -1.41 26.04 -10.35
N SER A 398 -2.19 26.91 -9.72
CA SER A 398 -1.66 28.17 -9.22
C SER A 398 -0.82 27.95 -7.97
N LEU A 399 0.33 28.62 -7.90
CA LEU A 399 1.16 28.64 -6.69
C LEU A 399 0.51 29.43 -5.54
N CYS A 400 -0.56 30.19 -5.82
CA CYS A 400 -1.35 30.82 -4.76
C CYS A 400 -1.90 29.79 -3.75
N SER A 401 -2.02 28.51 -4.13
CA SER A 401 -2.39 27.44 -3.19
C SER A 401 -1.40 27.34 -2.04
N THR A 402 -0.11 27.58 -2.28
CA THR A 402 0.92 27.53 -1.21
C THR A 402 0.59 28.52 -0.09
N PHE A 403 0.15 29.73 -0.43
CA PHE A 403 -0.17 30.76 0.55
C PHE A 403 -1.46 30.42 1.31
N ILE A 404 -2.47 29.86 0.63
CA ILE A 404 -3.71 29.40 1.26
C ILE A 404 -3.43 28.22 2.20
N LEU A 405 -2.65 27.24 1.75
CA LEU A 405 -2.25 26.09 2.56
C LEU A 405 -1.47 26.53 3.80
N ALA A 406 -0.52 27.46 3.66
CA ALA A 406 0.22 28.00 4.80
C ALA A 406 -0.66 28.77 5.80
N LEU A 407 -1.80 29.34 5.37
CA LEU A 407 -2.78 29.96 6.28
C LEU A 407 -3.54 28.93 7.10
N ILE A 408 -3.92 27.80 6.48
CA ILE A 408 -4.73 26.77 7.15
C ILE A 408 -3.89 25.80 7.98
N GLU A 409 -2.59 25.69 7.69
CA GLU A 409 -1.65 24.76 8.33
C GLU A 409 -1.78 24.77 9.86
N LYS A 410 -1.72 25.97 10.47
CA LYS A 410 -1.82 26.13 11.93
C LYS A 410 -3.17 25.67 12.50
N HIS A 411 -4.26 25.80 11.75
CA HIS A 411 -5.58 25.38 12.20
C HIS A 411 -5.80 23.88 12.09
N ILE A 412 -5.15 23.24 11.12
CA ILE A 412 -5.33 21.81 10.80
C ILE A 412 -4.38 20.91 11.60
N ILE A 413 -3.15 21.37 11.84
CA ILE A 413 -2.10 20.59 12.52
C ILE A 413 -2.23 20.67 14.05
N ASN A 414 -2.93 21.68 14.58
CA ASN A 414 -3.19 21.78 16.02
C ASN A 414 -4.01 20.58 16.54
N ALA A 415 -3.64 20.07 17.73
CA ALA A 415 -4.24 18.90 18.34
C ALA A 415 -5.73 19.05 18.71
N SER A 416 -6.25 20.28 18.79
CA SER A 416 -7.65 20.57 19.12
C SER A 416 -8.28 21.50 18.07
N MET A 417 -8.72 20.92 16.95
CA MET A 417 -9.42 21.66 15.91
C MET A 417 -10.88 21.89 16.30
N THR A 418 -11.29 23.15 16.47
CA THR A 418 -12.68 23.47 16.79
C THR A 418 -13.58 23.41 15.55
N LEU A 419 -14.90 23.35 15.76
CA LEU A 419 -15.86 23.41 14.66
C LEU A 419 -15.76 24.73 13.87
N GLU A 420 -15.50 25.83 14.56
CA GLU A 420 -15.31 27.15 13.94
C GLU A 420 -14.04 27.21 13.09
N ASP A 421 -12.93 26.62 13.56
CA ASP A 421 -11.71 26.47 12.76
C ASP A 421 -12.00 25.66 11.49
N SER A 422 -12.79 24.59 11.61
CA SER A 422 -13.16 23.73 10.48
C SER A 422 -13.96 24.48 9.42
N ILE A 423 -14.95 25.26 9.83
CA ILE A 423 -15.77 26.05 8.90
C ILE A 423 -14.96 27.20 8.29
N PHE A 424 -14.07 27.83 9.06
CA PHE A 424 -13.15 28.85 8.53
C PHE A 424 -12.22 28.29 7.45
N VAL A 425 -11.57 27.16 7.73
CA VAL A 425 -10.69 26.50 6.77
C VAL A 425 -11.46 26.05 5.52
N LEU A 426 -12.64 25.43 5.69
CA LEU A 426 -13.51 25.08 4.56
C LEU A 426 -13.90 26.32 3.75
N SER A 427 -14.17 27.46 4.39
CA SER A 427 -14.46 28.72 3.68
C SER A 427 -13.29 29.17 2.81
N LEU A 428 -12.05 29.11 3.32
CA LEU A 428 -10.85 29.43 2.54
C LEU A 428 -10.70 28.50 1.33
N LEU A 429 -10.82 27.19 1.56
CA LEU A 429 -10.63 26.17 0.52
C LEU A 429 -11.72 26.21 -0.55
N GLU A 430 -12.99 26.32 -0.18
CA GLU A 430 -14.14 26.41 -1.10
C GLU A 430 -14.07 27.65 -2.00
N ASN A 431 -13.69 28.80 -1.45
CA ASN A 431 -13.53 30.02 -2.25
C ASN A 431 -12.34 29.87 -3.21
N TYR A 432 -11.19 29.36 -2.73
CA TYR A 432 -10.03 29.15 -3.57
C TYR A 432 -10.27 28.11 -4.68
N GLN A 433 -10.92 26.99 -4.37
CA GLN A 433 -11.19 25.92 -5.34
C GLN A 433 -12.07 26.40 -6.50
N LYS A 434 -12.95 27.38 -6.28
CA LYS A 434 -13.73 28.01 -7.36
C LYS A 434 -12.84 28.79 -8.33
N GLU A 435 -11.77 29.39 -7.84
CA GLU A 435 -10.80 30.14 -8.66
C GLU A 435 -9.76 29.21 -9.31
N ASP A 436 -9.43 28.08 -8.70
CA ASP A 436 -8.53 27.05 -9.25
C ASP A 436 -9.12 25.61 -9.20
N PRO A 437 -10.11 25.27 -10.07
CA PRO A 437 -10.89 24.02 -9.94
C PRO A 437 -10.10 22.72 -10.06
N ASN A 438 -8.95 22.76 -10.74
CA ASN A 438 -8.11 21.58 -10.98
C ASN A 438 -7.06 21.37 -9.89
N ASN A 439 -6.87 22.32 -8.98
CA ASN A 439 -5.89 22.21 -7.90
C ASN A 439 -6.19 21.00 -7.01
N TYR A 440 -5.27 20.03 -6.95
CA TYR A 440 -5.48 18.82 -6.16
C TYR A 440 -5.13 19.03 -4.69
N ASP A 441 -4.15 19.89 -4.36
CA ASP A 441 -3.67 20.07 -2.99
C ASP A 441 -4.81 20.56 -2.08
N THR A 442 -5.55 21.57 -2.53
CA THR A 442 -6.71 22.10 -1.79
C THR A 442 -7.89 21.14 -1.80
N LYS A 443 -8.06 20.35 -2.88
CA LYS A 443 -9.12 19.36 -3.00
C LYS A 443 -8.95 18.18 -2.05
N VAL A 444 -7.73 17.71 -1.85
CA VAL A 444 -7.40 16.68 -0.85
C VAL A 444 -7.80 17.14 0.55
N TRP A 445 -7.49 18.40 0.90
CA TRP A 445 -7.90 18.97 2.18
C TRP A 445 -9.41 19.18 2.30
N LEU A 446 -10.11 19.58 1.23
CA LEU A 446 -11.58 19.63 1.22
C LEU A 446 -12.18 18.26 1.53
N ILE A 447 -11.71 17.20 0.86
CA ILE A 447 -12.17 15.82 1.11
C ILE A 447 -11.93 15.45 2.58
N ALA A 448 -10.72 15.67 3.09
CA ALA A 448 -10.38 15.31 4.45
C ALA A 448 -11.21 16.04 5.51
N LEU A 449 -11.47 17.33 5.32
CA LEU A 449 -12.26 18.14 6.25
C LEU A 449 -13.76 17.82 6.18
N TYR A 450 -14.30 17.53 4.99
CA TYR A 450 -15.67 17.05 4.86
C TYR A 450 -15.83 15.68 5.51
N MET A 451 -14.86 14.78 5.36
CA MET A 451 -14.85 13.49 6.06
C MET A 451 -14.72 13.66 7.57
N TYR A 452 -13.88 14.60 8.04
CA TYR A 452 -13.79 14.95 9.46
C TYR A 452 -15.12 15.47 10.03
N LEU A 453 -15.90 16.22 9.25
CA LEU A 453 -17.25 16.64 9.64
C LEU A 453 -18.30 15.53 9.42
N GLY A 454 -17.93 14.35 8.91
CA GLY A 454 -18.88 13.29 8.58
C GLY A 454 -19.82 13.63 7.41
N LEU A 455 -19.46 14.62 6.59
CA LEU A 455 -20.22 15.07 5.41
C LEU A 455 -19.75 14.30 4.17
N THR A 456 -19.85 12.98 4.23
CA THR A 456 -19.34 12.06 3.20
C THR A 456 -19.87 12.34 1.78
N PRO A 457 -21.16 12.72 1.55
CA PRO A 457 -21.64 13.08 0.22
C PRO A 457 -20.85 14.24 -0.42
N MET A 458 -20.53 15.28 0.36
CA MET A 458 -19.73 16.42 -0.12
C MET A 458 -18.26 16.03 -0.35
N ALA A 459 -17.68 15.20 0.52
CA ALA A 459 -16.33 14.68 0.31
C ALA A 459 -16.26 13.88 -1.00
N TYR A 460 -17.29 13.06 -1.26
CA TYR A 460 -17.35 12.22 -2.45
C TYR A 460 -17.38 13.00 -3.76
N SER A 461 -18.11 14.11 -3.84
CA SER A 461 -18.11 14.92 -5.07
C SER A 461 -16.71 15.43 -5.43
N TYR A 462 -15.94 15.86 -4.44
CA TYR A 462 -14.55 16.28 -4.65
C TYR A 462 -13.63 15.10 -5.00
N TYR A 463 -13.88 13.94 -4.42
CA TYR A 463 -13.11 12.73 -4.73
C TYR A 463 -13.33 12.25 -6.16
N GLN A 464 -14.56 12.32 -6.67
CA GLN A 464 -14.85 11.99 -8.07
C GLN A 464 -14.05 12.86 -9.04
N ASP A 465 -13.89 14.15 -8.72
CA ASP A 465 -13.11 15.07 -9.54
C ASP A 465 -11.61 14.73 -9.59
N LEU A 466 -11.07 14.03 -8.58
CA LEU A 466 -9.68 13.56 -8.61
C LEU A 466 -9.46 12.43 -9.63
N SER A 467 -10.53 11.76 -10.09
CA SER A 467 -10.46 10.70 -11.09
C SER A 467 -9.44 9.59 -10.75
N VAL A 468 -9.39 9.18 -9.48
CA VAL A 468 -8.49 8.13 -8.95
C VAL A 468 -8.70 6.81 -9.69
N LYS A 469 -7.63 6.21 -10.21
CA LYS A 469 -7.68 4.94 -10.99
C LYS A 469 -6.47 4.04 -10.75
N ASN A 470 -6.63 2.75 -11.03
CA ASN A 470 -5.56 1.74 -11.00
C ASN A 470 -4.79 1.76 -9.67
N VAL A 471 -3.45 1.82 -9.69
CA VAL A 471 -2.63 1.78 -8.48
C VAL A 471 -2.92 2.93 -7.49
N GLN A 472 -3.46 4.05 -7.97
CA GLN A 472 -3.84 5.18 -7.11
C GLN A 472 -4.96 4.78 -6.12
N VAL A 473 -5.76 3.77 -6.46
CA VAL A 473 -6.82 3.23 -5.59
C VAL A 473 -6.25 2.69 -4.28
N ASP A 474 -5.06 2.09 -4.30
CA ASP A 474 -4.41 1.58 -3.09
C ASP A 474 -3.77 2.70 -2.27
N SER A 475 -3.35 3.78 -2.94
CA SER A 475 -2.68 4.90 -2.28
C SER A 475 -3.60 6.03 -1.82
N MET A 476 -4.81 6.19 -2.39
CA MET A 476 -5.68 7.35 -2.17
C MET A 476 -7.09 7.04 -1.64
N ASP A 477 -7.62 5.83 -1.82
CA ASP A 477 -9.01 5.53 -1.38
C ASP A 477 -9.20 5.69 0.13
N TYR A 478 -8.13 5.60 0.91
CA TYR A 478 -8.17 5.78 2.36
C TYR A 478 -8.77 7.13 2.76
N LEU A 479 -8.68 8.17 1.90
CA LEU A 479 -9.30 9.48 2.14
C LEU A 479 -10.80 9.40 2.35
N ILE A 480 -11.50 8.49 1.68
CA ILE A 480 -12.97 8.35 1.78
C ILE A 480 -13.38 7.04 2.44
N TYR A 481 -12.66 5.95 2.19
CA TYR A 481 -13.12 4.63 2.61
C TYR A 481 -12.73 4.26 4.04
N SER A 482 -11.88 5.03 4.72
CA SER A 482 -11.55 4.78 6.12
C SER A 482 -12.82 4.85 6.97
N ARG A 483 -13.26 3.72 7.53
CA ARG A 483 -14.46 3.59 8.37
C ARG A 483 -15.75 3.94 7.62
N PHE A 484 -15.82 3.73 6.31
CA PHE A 484 -16.98 4.11 5.50
C PHE A 484 -18.29 3.53 6.07
N SER A 485 -18.23 2.29 6.54
CA SER A 485 -19.38 1.56 7.06
C SER A 485 -20.01 2.19 8.31
N SER A 486 -19.21 2.90 9.09
CA SER A 486 -19.63 3.61 10.31
C SER A 486 -19.68 5.12 10.12
N LEU A 487 -19.52 5.64 8.90
CA LEU A 487 -19.69 7.06 8.59
C LEU A 487 -20.89 7.32 7.69
N PHE A 488 -21.04 6.55 6.62
CA PHE A 488 -22.11 6.77 5.64
C PHE A 488 -22.61 5.45 5.03
N PRO A 489 -23.41 4.67 5.77
CA PRO A 489 -23.86 3.34 5.37
C PRO A 489 -25.00 3.37 4.34
N HIS A 490 -24.80 4.07 3.22
CA HIS A 490 -25.81 4.21 2.17
C HIS A 490 -25.54 3.29 0.97
N LYS A 491 -26.17 2.11 0.96
CA LYS A 491 -25.98 1.10 -0.11
C LYS A 491 -26.25 1.61 -1.53
N GLN A 492 -27.20 2.54 -1.68
CA GLN A 492 -27.61 3.02 -3.00
C GLN A 492 -26.71 4.14 -3.52
N HIS A 493 -25.80 4.64 -2.70
CA HIS A 493 -24.91 5.71 -3.09
C HIS A 493 -23.95 5.25 -4.21
N ASP A 494 -23.69 6.15 -5.15
CA ASP A 494 -22.83 5.90 -6.32
C ASP A 494 -21.45 5.39 -5.93
N TYR A 495 -20.92 5.82 -4.78
CA TYR A 495 -19.64 5.33 -4.28
C TYR A 495 -19.62 3.80 -4.16
N LEU A 496 -20.61 3.19 -3.49
CA LEU A 496 -20.65 1.73 -3.30
C LEU A 496 -21.09 0.99 -4.56
N ASN A 497 -22.06 1.53 -5.29
CA ASN A 497 -22.63 0.86 -6.45
C ASN A 497 -21.75 0.90 -7.70
N LYS A 498 -20.87 1.90 -7.80
CA LYS A 498 -20.06 2.13 -8.99
C LYS A 498 -18.57 2.21 -8.65
N THR A 499 -18.18 3.21 -7.86
CA THR A 499 -16.77 3.54 -7.64
C THR A 499 -16.01 2.42 -6.95
N LEU A 500 -16.55 1.85 -5.86
CA LEU A 500 -15.92 0.75 -5.12
C LEU A 500 -15.71 -0.47 -6.02
N HIS A 501 -16.73 -0.87 -6.79
CA HIS A 501 -16.61 -2.00 -7.72
C HIS A 501 -15.54 -1.76 -8.81
N GLU A 502 -15.48 -0.54 -9.37
CA GLU A 502 -14.42 -0.17 -10.33
C GLU A 502 -13.03 -0.18 -9.69
N HIS A 503 -12.94 0.19 -8.41
CA HIS A 503 -11.70 0.27 -7.65
C HIS A 503 -11.19 -1.12 -7.21
N ASP A 504 -12.08 -2.02 -6.80
CA ASP A 504 -11.77 -3.40 -6.43
C ASP A 504 -11.20 -4.21 -7.61
N ALA A 505 -11.45 -3.78 -8.86
CA ALA A 505 -10.83 -4.35 -10.05
C ALA A 505 -9.28 -4.29 -10.04
N LEU A 506 -8.67 -3.39 -9.26
CA LEU A 506 -7.22 -3.42 -9.03
C LEU A 506 -6.80 -4.77 -8.41
N TYR A 507 -7.51 -5.23 -7.38
CA TYR A 507 -7.20 -6.46 -6.67
C TYR A 507 -7.76 -7.69 -7.38
N ASP A 508 -9.00 -7.61 -7.87
CA ASP A 508 -9.68 -8.78 -8.44
C ASP A 508 -9.16 -9.12 -9.85
N ASN A 509 -8.73 -8.11 -10.62
CA ASN A 509 -8.26 -8.32 -11.99
C ASN A 509 -6.77 -8.04 -12.15
N SER A 510 -6.28 -6.89 -11.68
CA SER A 510 -4.92 -6.47 -12.01
C SER A 510 -3.88 -7.26 -11.23
N LEU A 511 -4.06 -7.45 -9.91
CA LEU A 511 -3.18 -8.26 -9.06
C LEU A 511 -3.05 -9.70 -9.59
N ASN A 512 -4.18 -10.32 -9.97
CA ASN A 512 -4.21 -11.68 -10.51
C ASN A 512 -3.45 -11.82 -11.86
N ARG A 513 -3.22 -10.73 -12.60
CA ARG A 513 -2.46 -10.73 -13.87
C ARG A 513 -0.97 -10.48 -13.68
N ILE A 514 -0.52 -10.06 -12.50
CA ILE A 514 0.89 -9.72 -12.28
C ILE A 514 1.79 -10.95 -12.47
N SER A 515 1.39 -12.12 -11.98
CA SER A 515 2.12 -13.38 -12.19
C SER A 515 2.32 -13.69 -13.68
N GLN A 516 1.29 -13.50 -14.50
CA GLN A 516 1.39 -13.65 -15.95
C GLN A 516 2.38 -12.65 -16.56
N PHE A 517 2.37 -11.39 -16.14
CA PHE A 517 3.34 -10.40 -16.61
C PHE A 517 4.76 -10.73 -16.18
N ILE A 518 4.95 -11.29 -14.99
CA ILE A 518 6.26 -11.76 -14.53
C ILE A 518 6.75 -12.92 -15.39
N SER A 519 5.89 -13.90 -15.70
CA SER A 519 6.22 -15.00 -16.61
C SER A 519 6.65 -14.47 -17.98
N ILE A 520 5.92 -13.51 -18.53
CA ILE A 520 6.28 -12.86 -19.81
C ILE A 520 7.63 -12.15 -19.71
N SER A 521 7.96 -11.50 -18.58
CA SER A 521 9.26 -10.85 -18.37
C SER A 521 10.41 -11.86 -18.33
N PHE A 522 10.20 -13.04 -17.74
CA PHE A 522 11.15 -14.15 -17.79
C PHE A 522 11.37 -14.64 -19.23
N ASP A 523 10.30 -14.83 -20.00
CA ASP A 523 10.36 -15.26 -21.41
C ASP A 523 11.05 -14.21 -22.32
N ARG A 524 10.81 -12.92 -22.06
CA ARG A 524 11.36 -11.80 -22.82
C ARG A 524 12.73 -11.32 -22.34
N LYS A 525 13.33 -11.98 -21.34
CA LYS A 525 14.65 -11.63 -20.79
C LYS A 525 14.73 -10.23 -20.17
N SER A 526 13.60 -9.71 -19.69
CA SER A 526 13.52 -8.41 -18.99
C SER A 526 13.78 -8.61 -17.49
N TYR A 527 14.92 -9.20 -17.16
CA TYR A 527 15.24 -9.71 -15.83
C TYR A 527 15.35 -8.61 -14.77
N SER A 528 15.91 -7.46 -15.13
CA SER A 528 16.11 -6.29 -14.28
C SER A 528 14.84 -5.76 -13.62
N LYS A 529 13.66 -6.10 -14.17
CA LYS A 529 12.35 -5.65 -13.65
C LYS A 529 11.67 -6.66 -12.73
N ILE A 530 12.04 -7.94 -12.80
CA ILE A 530 11.30 -9.03 -12.16
C ILE A 530 11.27 -8.90 -10.64
N LEU A 531 12.40 -8.56 -10.01
CA LEU A 531 12.45 -8.38 -8.55
C LEU A 531 11.55 -7.23 -8.08
N GLY A 532 11.44 -6.16 -8.87
CA GLY A 532 10.51 -5.05 -8.60
C GLY A 532 9.05 -5.46 -8.80
N MET A 533 8.77 -6.34 -9.76
CA MET A 533 7.42 -6.89 -9.97
C MET A 533 7.01 -7.82 -8.82
N PHE A 534 7.93 -8.63 -8.28
CA PHE A 534 7.68 -9.41 -7.06
C PHE A 534 7.37 -8.52 -5.87
N GLU A 535 8.17 -7.48 -5.65
CA GLU A 535 7.94 -6.53 -4.57
C GLU A 535 6.60 -5.80 -4.71
N PHE A 536 6.25 -5.40 -5.93
CA PHE A 536 4.95 -4.79 -6.22
C PHE A 536 3.76 -5.74 -5.98
N GLN A 537 3.88 -7.01 -6.40
CA GLN A 537 2.87 -8.02 -6.17
C GLN A 537 2.67 -8.28 -4.66
N ASP A 538 3.76 -8.43 -3.92
CA ASP A 538 3.73 -8.68 -2.47
C ASP A 538 3.07 -7.53 -1.72
N ARG A 539 3.43 -6.28 -2.05
CA ARG A 539 2.81 -5.08 -1.48
C ARG A 539 1.32 -4.94 -1.78
N LEU A 540 0.87 -5.28 -2.99
CA LEU A 540 -0.56 -5.24 -3.28
C LEU A 540 -1.33 -6.38 -2.59
N LEU A 541 -0.72 -7.56 -2.52
CA LEU A 541 -1.30 -8.73 -1.86
C LEU A 541 -1.53 -8.46 -0.37
N LYS A 542 -0.56 -7.82 0.28
CA LYS A 542 -0.52 -7.53 1.73
C LYS A 542 -1.04 -6.13 2.10
N SER A 543 -1.68 -5.40 1.18
CA SER A 543 -2.11 -4.01 1.42
C SER A 543 -3.08 -3.88 2.60
N VAL A 544 -2.77 -3.01 3.57
CA VAL A 544 -3.71 -2.61 4.63
C VAL A 544 -5.00 -2.04 4.02
N GLY A 545 -4.88 -1.18 3.00
CA GLY A 545 -6.03 -0.56 2.33
C GLY A 545 -7.00 -1.58 1.75
N ARG A 546 -6.47 -2.68 1.17
CA ARG A 546 -7.27 -3.80 0.68
C ARG A 546 -8.05 -4.50 1.80
N PHE A 547 -7.39 -4.87 2.89
CA PHE A 547 -8.03 -5.60 3.98
C PHE A 547 -8.98 -4.73 4.78
N SER A 548 -8.66 -3.45 5.00
CA SER A 548 -9.60 -2.49 5.57
C SER A 548 -10.85 -2.38 4.71
N LYS A 549 -10.72 -2.37 3.37
CA LYS A 549 -11.88 -2.33 2.47
C LYS A 549 -12.80 -3.54 2.59
N LEU A 550 -12.22 -4.74 2.61
CA LEU A 550 -12.96 -5.99 2.78
C LEU A 550 -13.65 -6.05 4.15
N CYS A 551 -12.95 -5.67 5.22
CA CYS A 551 -13.51 -5.58 6.57
C CYS A 551 -14.71 -4.62 6.62
N ASP A 552 -14.57 -3.43 6.04
CA ASP A 552 -15.65 -2.45 6.02
C ASP A 552 -16.84 -2.89 5.16
N SER A 553 -16.60 -3.58 4.05
CA SER A 553 -17.66 -4.20 3.24
C SER A 553 -18.43 -5.27 4.03
N ILE A 554 -17.75 -6.06 4.87
CA ILE A 554 -18.40 -7.02 5.77
C ILE A 554 -19.14 -6.28 6.90
N ASN A 555 -18.57 -5.24 7.48
CA ASN A 555 -19.22 -4.42 8.50
C ASN A 555 -20.51 -3.77 7.97
N MET A 556 -20.51 -3.34 6.70
CA MET A 556 -21.71 -2.87 6.00
C MET A 556 -22.82 -3.94 5.96
N THR A 557 -22.46 -5.21 5.80
CA THR A 557 -23.49 -6.28 5.84
C THR A 557 -24.09 -6.46 7.24
N TYR A 558 -23.32 -6.24 8.32
CA TYR A 558 -23.84 -6.30 9.68
C TYR A 558 -24.83 -5.17 9.95
N ILE A 559 -24.46 -3.94 9.61
CA ILE A 559 -25.32 -2.79 9.86
C ILE A 559 -26.59 -2.83 9.00
N CYS A 560 -26.55 -3.44 7.82
CA CYS A 560 -27.70 -3.54 6.93
C CYS A 560 -28.45 -4.88 6.96
N ASN A 561 -28.03 -5.84 7.79
CA ASN A 561 -28.59 -7.21 7.85
C ASN A 561 -28.53 -7.99 6.51
N ASP A 562 -27.47 -7.82 5.73
CA ASP A 562 -27.28 -8.53 4.46
C ASP A 562 -26.62 -9.90 4.60
N LYS A 563 -26.66 -10.69 3.52
CA LYS A 563 -25.89 -11.93 3.42
C LYS A 563 -24.40 -11.61 3.31
N ARG A 564 -23.59 -12.33 4.09
CA ARG A 564 -22.14 -12.09 4.23
C ARG A 564 -21.24 -13.26 3.86
N THR A 565 -21.81 -14.45 3.60
CA THR A 565 -21.06 -15.70 3.39
C THR A 565 -20.01 -15.59 2.28
N ALA A 566 -20.36 -14.98 1.14
CA ALA A 566 -19.43 -14.83 0.02
C ALA A 566 -18.25 -13.89 0.34
N LEU A 567 -18.52 -12.79 1.06
CA LEU A 567 -17.47 -11.83 1.46
C LEU A 567 -16.52 -12.43 2.49
N ILE A 568 -17.04 -13.21 3.45
CA ILE A 568 -16.21 -13.91 4.45
C ILE A 568 -15.35 -14.98 3.77
N GLU A 569 -15.88 -15.71 2.79
CA GLU A 569 -15.06 -16.70 2.06
C GLU A 569 -13.97 -16.02 1.23
N SER A 570 -14.29 -14.93 0.52
CA SER A 570 -13.29 -14.11 -0.17
C SER A 570 -12.21 -13.62 0.80
N LEU A 571 -12.59 -13.14 1.99
CA LEU A 571 -11.63 -12.74 3.02
C LEU A 571 -10.71 -13.88 3.46
N ARG A 572 -11.25 -15.10 3.63
CA ARG A 572 -10.46 -16.31 3.96
C ARG A 572 -9.46 -16.65 2.86
N GLU A 573 -9.90 -16.64 1.60
CA GLU A 573 -9.03 -16.90 0.44
C GLU A 573 -7.86 -15.91 0.39
N ASN A 574 -8.13 -14.63 0.63
CA ASN A 574 -7.10 -13.58 0.65
C ASN A 574 -6.09 -13.76 1.79
N LEU A 575 -6.54 -14.19 2.98
CA LEU A 575 -5.64 -14.49 4.08
C LEU A 575 -4.74 -15.69 3.77
N ARG A 576 -5.30 -16.77 3.18
CA ARG A 576 -4.50 -17.94 2.76
C ARG A 576 -3.41 -17.56 1.77
N GLN A 577 -3.70 -16.64 0.85
CA GLN A 577 -2.68 -16.15 -0.09
C GLN A 577 -1.51 -15.48 0.64
N ILE A 578 -1.77 -14.61 1.62
CA ILE A 578 -0.69 -14.00 2.42
C ILE A 578 0.08 -15.08 3.18
N GLU A 579 -0.61 -15.98 3.87
CA GLU A 579 0.02 -17.05 4.64
C GLU A 579 0.90 -17.96 3.78
N SER A 580 0.48 -18.22 2.53
CA SER A 580 1.27 -19.02 1.58
C SER A 580 2.64 -18.41 1.25
N THR A 581 2.79 -17.08 1.38
CA THR A 581 4.08 -16.39 1.21
C THR A 581 5.05 -16.65 2.37
N GLY A 582 4.55 -17.09 3.52
CA GLY A 582 5.35 -17.41 4.73
C GLY A 582 5.70 -16.20 5.61
N ASP A 583 5.29 -15.00 5.19
CA ASP A 583 5.49 -13.76 5.94
C ASP A 583 4.18 -13.00 6.07
N PHE A 584 3.66 -12.90 7.29
CA PHE A 584 2.41 -12.22 7.59
C PHE A 584 2.70 -10.84 8.17
N GLN A 585 3.08 -9.91 7.29
CA GLN A 585 3.21 -8.49 7.60
C GLN A 585 2.38 -7.71 6.59
N PHE A 586 1.57 -6.76 7.05
CA PHE A 586 0.83 -5.91 6.12
C PHE A 586 1.73 -4.81 5.57
N SER A 587 1.45 -4.38 4.34
CA SER A 587 2.09 -3.21 3.74
C SER A 587 1.15 -2.02 3.77
N ASP A 588 1.62 -0.89 4.28
CA ASP A 588 0.92 0.39 4.17
C ASP A 588 1.37 1.12 2.90
N ASN A 589 0.49 1.14 1.89
CA ASN A 589 0.75 1.78 0.60
C ASN A 589 0.06 3.14 0.45
N ARG A 590 -0.56 3.65 1.53
CA ARG A 590 -1.24 4.95 1.51
C ARG A 590 -0.24 6.09 1.30
N ASP A 591 -0.58 7.01 0.41
CA ASP A 591 0.27 8.15 0.11
C ASP A 591 -0.07 9.33 1.03
N TRP A 592 0.67 9.46 2.12
CA TRP A 592 0.53 10.58 3.06
C TRP A 592 1.19 11.88 2.57
N SER A 593 2.00 11.82 1.51
CA SER A 593 2.69 13.00 0.97
C SER A 593 1.73 13.99 0.30
N ILE A 594 0.56 13.52 -0.13
CA ILE A 594 -0.49 14.31 -0.80
C ILE A 594 -1.02 15.49 0.03
N PHE A 595 -0.84 15.46 1.36
CA PHE A 595 -1.30 16.53 2.25
C PHE A 595 -0.37 17.76 2.26
N GLY A 596 0.79 17.70 1.60
CA GLY A 596 1.75 18.82 1.50
C GLY A 596 2.52 19.15 2.79
N PHE A 597 2.03 18.72 3.95
CA PHE A 597 2.64 18.90 5.28
C PHE A 597 3.20 17.59 5.87
N SER A 598 3.49 16.60 5.02
CA SER A 598 3.78 15.23 5.49
C SER A 598 4.97 15.11 6.45
N GLU A 599 5.93 16.03 6.39
CA GLU A 599 7.05 16.08 7.34
C GLU A 599 6.62 16.44 8.77
N GLN A 600 5.45 17.05 8.94
CA GLN A 600 4.87 17.42 10.24
C GLN A 600 3.81 16.43 10.71
N LEU A 601 3.34 15.54 9.82
CA LEU A 601 2.35 14.53 10.15
C LEU A 601 3.03 13.31 10.78
N ASP A 602 2.88 13.15 12.09
CA ASP A 602 3.21 11.90 12.75
C ASP A 602 2.08 10.89 12.49
N LYS A 603 2.37 9.83 11.72
CA LYS A 603 1.38 8.76 11.44
C LYS A 603 0.89 8.06 12.72
N LYS A 604 1.68 8.08 13.80
CA LYS A 604 1.27 7.51 15.09
C LYS A 604 0.35 8.46 15.87
N ASN A 605 0.46 9.76 15.61
CA ASN A 605 -0.27 10.81 16.31
C ASN A 605 -0.86 11.77 15.28
N LEU A 606 -1.84 11.29 14.51
CA LEU A 606 -2.52 12.11 13.51
C LEU A 606 -3.24 13.30 14.18
N PRO A 607 -3.26 14.48 13.56
CA PRO A 607 -4.04 15.61 14.05
C PRO A 607 -5.53 15.25 14.08
N GLU A 608 -6.31 15.95 14.91
CA GLU A 608 -7.73 15.66 15.10
C GLU A 608 -8.52 15.66 13.78
N SER A 609 -8.17 16.59 12.88
CA SER A 609 -8.70 16.73 11.51
C SER A 609 -8.53 15.47 10.62
N LEU A 610 -7.52 14.64 10.91
CA LEU A 610 -7.23 13.40 10.18
C LEU A 610 -7.43 12.16 11.04
N SER A 611 -7.95 12.29 12.26
CA SER A 611 -8.07 11.18 13.23
C SER A 611 -8.93 10.02 12.73
N TYR A 612 -9.88 10.27 11.82
CA TYR A 612 -10.70 9.23 11.18
C TYR A 612 -9.87 8.28 10.28
N LEU A 613 -8.69 8.71 9.85
CA LEU A 613 -7.75 7.93 9.04
C LEU A 613 -6.82 7.04 9.88
N ASN A 614 -6.93 7.09 11.23
CA ASN A 614 -6.10 6.28 12.12
C ASN A 614 -6.49 4.81 12.02
N ILE A 615 -5.94 4.14 11.02
CA ILE A 615 -6.11 2.73 10.71
C ILE A 615 -4.70 2.20 10.47
N ASP A 616 -4.24 1.31 11.33
CA ASP A 616 -2.95 0.66 11.24
C ASP A 616 -3.10 -0.86 11.07
N GLN A 617 -1.99 -1.57 11.15
CA GLN A 617 -1.96 -3.02 11.03
C GLN A 617 -2.73 -3.67 12.19
N GLU A 618 -2.54 -3.19 13.41
CA GLU A 618 -3.18 -3.69 14.62
C GLU A 618 -4.70 -3.53 14.55
N TRP A 619 -5.20 -2.36 14.12
CA TRP A 619 -6.63 -2.13 13.84
C TRP A 619 -7.18 -3.15 12.84
N THR A 620 -6.40 -3.45 11.79
CA THR A 620 -6.79 -4.41 10.75
C THR A 620 -6.88 -5.81 11.32
N ILE A 621 -5.88 -6.26 12.10
CA ILE A 621 -5.86 -7.57 12.76
C ILE A 621 -7.05 -7.71 13.72
N TYR A 622 -7.31 -6.71 14.56
CA TYR A 622 -8.42 -6.74 15.50
C TYR A 622 -9.78 -6.81 14.78
N ASN A 623 -9.97 -6.09 13.68
CA ASN A 623 -11.21 -6.19 12.90
C ASN A 623 -11.37 -7.54 12.19
N LEU A 624 -10.29 -8.10 11.64
CA LEU A 624 -10.30 -9.46 11.07
C LEU A 624 -10.69 -10.48 12.13
N ALA A 625 -10.04 -10.42 13.31
CA ALA A 625 -10.35 -11.30 14.43
C ALA A 625 -11.82 -11.19 14.85
N LYS A 626 -12.35 -9.96 14.99
CA LYS A 626 -13.77 -9.71 15.30
C LYS A 626 -14.72 -10.36 14.29
N ILE A 627 -14.46 -10.22 12.99
CA ILE A 627 -15.27 -10.80 11.91
C ILE A 627 -15.29 -12.34 12.03
N PHE A 628 -14.11 -12.96 12.22
CA PHE A 628 -14.02 -14.42 12.35
C PHE A 628 -14.58 -14.95 13.67
N MET A 629 -14.53 -14.17 14.76
CA MET A 629 -15.25 -14.48 16.00
C MET A 629 -16.76 -14.52 15.75
N ILE A 630 -17.31 -13.51 15.07
CA ILE A 630 -18.75 -13.44 14.72
C ILE A 630 -19.16 -14.64 13.85
N ASP A 631 -18.32 -15.04 12.90
CA ASP A 631 -18.56 -16.20 12.03
C ASP A 631 -18.50 -17.54 12.79
N ALA A 632 -17.62 -17.66 13.79
CA ALA A 632 -17.44 -18.87 14.58
C ALA A 632 -18.48 -19.05 15.69
N ILE A 633 -18.97 -17.96 16.30
CA ILE A 633 -19.94 -17.95 17.42
C ILE A 633 -21.12 -18.93 17.23
N PRO A 634 -21.82 -18.96 16.07
CA PRO A 634 -22.95 -19.87 15.84
C PRO A 634 -22.61 -21.35 15.96
N THR A 635 -21.36 -21.74 15.68
CA THR A 635 -20.93 -23.14 15.69
C THR A 635 -20.50 -23.64 17.07
N GLY A 636 -20.25 -22.74 18.03
CA GLY A 636 -19.71 -23.12 19.33
C GLY A 636 -18.21 -23.40 19.35
N LYS A 637 -17.54 -23.38 18.18
CA LYS A 637 -16.15 -23.82 18.04
C LYS A 637 -15.18 -22.65 18.10
N GLN A 638 -14.00 -22.93 18.65
CA GLN A 638 -12.84 -22.05 18.51
C GLN A 638 -12.37 -22.05 17.04
N SER A 639 -11.88 -20.91 16.58
CA SER A 639 -11.37 -20.67 15.24
C SER A 639 -9.87 -20.52 15.28
N ASP A 640 -9.14 -21.41 14.60
CA ASP A 640 -7.68 -21.36 14.53
C ASP A 640 -7.19 -20.05 13.88
N ILE A 641 -7.97 -19.49 12.95
CA ILE A 641 -7.70 -18.19 12.31
C ILE A 641 -7.72 -17.06 13.35
N VAL A 642 -8.66 -17.08 14.30
CA VAL A 642 -8.73 -16.05 15.35
C VAL A 642 -7.48 -16.11 16.22
N ASN A 643 -7.08 -17.31 16.63
CA ASN A 643 -5.86 -17.50 17.44
C ASN A 643 -4.61 -17.07 16.66
N SER A 644 -4.49 -17.47 15.39
CA SER A 644 -3.38 -17.07 14.50
C SER A 644 -3.28 -15.56 14.35
N LEU A 645 -4.41 -14.86 14.19
CA LEU A 645 -4.45 -13.41 14.09
C LEU A 645 -4.05 -12.72 15.39
N LEU A 646 -4.62 -13.12 16.53
CA LEU A 646 -4.34 -12.50 17.81
C LEU A 646 -2.90 -12.74 18.28
N ASN A 647 -2.31 -13.91 17.98
CA ASN A 647 -0.91 -14.21 18.30
C ASN A 647 0.11 -13.35 17.54
N LYS A 648 -0.33 -12.60 16.51
CA LYS A 648 0.53 -11.68 15.75
C LYS A 648 0.61 -10.28 16.38
N LEU A 649 -0.25 -10.00 17.36
CA LEU A 649 -0.20 -8.77 18.13
C LEU A 649 0.87 -8.91 19.23
N THR A 650 1.53 -7.80 19.57
CA THR A 650 2.43 -7.77 20.73
C THR A 650 1.62 -7.86 22.03
N GLU A 651 2.21 -8.39 23.11
CA GLU A 651 1.53 -8.52 24.41
C GLU A 651 1.00 -7.17 24.94
N ASP A 652 1.65 -6.07 24.58
CA ASP A 652 1.29 -4.70 24.99
C ASP A 652 0.30 -4.00 24.04
N SER A 653 0.02 -4.55 22.85
CA SER A 653 -0.89 -3.93 21.88
C SER A 653 -2.32 -4.13 22.36
N LEU A 654 -2.88 -3.13 23.03
CA LEU A 654 -4.27 -3.14 23.48
C LEU A 654 -5.18 -2.55 22.39
N PRO A 655 -6.40 -3.10 22.16
CA PRO A 655 -7.28 -2.58 21.14
C PRO A 655 -7.61 -1.09 21.36
N SER A 656 -7.68 -0.65 22.62
CA SER A 656 -7.91 0.76 23.00
C SER A 656 -6.85 1.75 22.51
N GLN A 657 -5.66 1.28 22.09
CA GLN A 657 -4.60 2.13 21.53
C GLN A 657 -4.79 2.37 20.02
N HIS A 658 -5.47 1.46 19.33
CA HIS A 658 -5.57 1.43 17.86
C HIS A 658 -7.00 1.67 17.35
N MET A 659 -7.99 1.50 18.21
CA MET A 659 -9.42 1.61 17.90
C MET A 659 -10.04 2.83 18.57
N THR A 660 -11.14 3.34 17.99
CA THR A 660 -11.96 4.32 18.73
C THR A 660 -12.59 3.65 19.96
N SER A 661 -13.04 4.46 20.92
CA SER A 661 -13.72 3.93 22.12
C SER A 661 -14.90 3.00 21.77
N ALA A 662 -15.71 3.38 20.77
CA ALA A 662 -16.84 2.56 20.31
C ALA A 662 -16.39 1.26 19.63
N GLU A 663 -15.31 1.30 18.83
CA GLU A 663 -14.72 0.12 18.20
C GLU A 663 -14.15 -0.85 19.25
N ASN A 664 -13.46 -0.31 20.27
CA ASN A 664 -12.92 -1.09 21.38
C ASN A 664 -14.03 -1.77 22.19
N ILE A 665 -15.11 -1.05 22.54
CA ILE A 665 -16.28 -1.62 23.23
C ILE A 665 -16.92 -2.73 22.38
N SER A 666 -17.09 -2.48 21.07
CA SER A 666 -17.61 -3.48 20.13
C SER A 666 -16.75 -4.75 20.12
N PHE A 667 -15.42 -4.59 20.04
CA PHE A 667 -14.49 -5.72 20.08
C PHE A 667 -14.59 -6.48 21.41
N MET A 668 -14.58 -5.79 22.56
CA MET A 668 -14.66 -6.40 23.89
C MET A 668 -15.95 -7.22 24.06
N ILE A 669 -17.09 -6.71 23.60
CA ILE A 669 -18.38 -7.41 23.64
C ILE A 669 -18.32 -8.69 22.81
N ILE A 670 -17.84 -8.62 21.56
CA ILE A 670 -17.77 -9.79 20.68
C ILE A 670 -16.78 -10.82 21.23
N ASN A 671 -15.65 -10.37 21.77
CA ASN A 671 -14.66 -11.25 22.39
C ASN A 671 -15.21 -11.94 23.64
N ASP A 672 -15.99 -11.26 24.49
CA ASP A 672 -16.61 -11.88 25.67
C ASP A 672 -17.61 -12.98 25.28
N ILE A 673 -18.39 -12.77 24.22
CA ILE A 673 -19.32 -13.79 23.71
C ILE A 673 -18.57 -14.98 23.13
N TYR A 674 -17.48 -14.73 22.41
CA TYR A 674 -16.67 -15.76 21.78
C TYR A 674 -15.87 -16.58 22.80
N SER A 675 -15.22 -15.92 23.75
CA SER A 675 -14.26 -16.52 24.69
C SER A 675 -14.90 -16.97 26.01
N ASN A 676 -15.88 -16.21 26.52
CA ASN A 676 -16.44 -16.40 27.87
C ASN A 676 -17.94 -16.74 27.88
N ASP A 677 -18.51 -17.09 26.72
CA ASP A 677 -19.94 -17.42 26.56
C ASP A 677 -20.88 -16.34 27.14
N ALA A 678 -20.51 -15.07 26.95
CA ALA A 678 -21.27 -13.88 27.37
C ALA A 678 -21.38 -13.67 28.90
N SER A 679 -20.39 -14.13 29.68
CA SER A 679 -20.40 -13.98 31.15
C SER A 679 -20.36 -12.53 31.62
N ASN A 680 -19.72 -11.62 30.89
CA ASN A 680 -19.57 -10.21 31.26
C ASN A 680 -20.44 -9.28 30.41
N LEU A 681 -21.26 -9.84 29.51
CA LEU A 681 -22.02 -9.08 28.52
C LEU A 681 -22.88 -7.97 29.14
N SER A 682 -23.60 -8.24 30.23
CA SER A 682 -24.47 -7.25 30.86
C SER A 682 -23.73 -6.03 31.39
N ASN A 683 -22.48 -6.20 31.86
CA ASN A 683 -21.64 -5.10 32.29
C ASN A 683 -21.15 -4.29 31.09
N LEU A 684 -20.66 -4.96 30.05
CA LEU A 684 -20.17 -4.32 28.82
C LEU A 684 -21.28 -3.57 28.06
N LEU A 685 -22.53 -4.05 28.11
CA LEU A 685 -23.68 -3.35 27.53
C LEU A 685 -23.99 -2.01 28.22
N ASN A 686 -23.53 -1.80 29.46
CA ASN A 686 -23.70 -0.52 30.15
C ASN A 686 -22.75 0.55 29.61
N ASP A 687 -21.61 0.14 29.06
CA ASP A 687 -20.64 1.05 28.42
C ASP A 687 -21.13 1.56 27.06
N ILE A 688 -22.18 0.95 26.50
CA ILE A 688 -22.90 1.48 25.35
C ILE A 688 -23.75 2.67 25.81
N SER A 689 -23.22 3.86 25.58
CA SER A 689 -23.93 5.14 25.71
C SER A 689 -23.78 5.97 24.42
N VAL A 690 -24.69 6.92 24.26
CA VAL A 690 -24.74 7.84 23.11
C VAL A 690 -24.40 9.26 23.53
N GLU A 691 -24.03 9.47 24.80
CA GLU A 691 -23.60 10.77 25.29
C GLU A 691 -22.22 11.10 24.70
N THR A 692 -22.24 11.58 23.46
CA THR A 692 -21.09 12.16 22.81
C THR A 692 -20.80 13.47 23.53
N ARG A 693 -19.63 13.56 24.19
CA ARG A 693 -19.15 14.82 24.80
C ARG A 693 -19.14 15.97 23.80
N GLU A 694 -19.00 15.66 22.51
CA GLU A 694 -19.12 16.58 21.39
C GLU A 694 -19.95 15.91 20.26
N PRO A 695 -21.20 16.34 20.01
CA PRO A 695 -22.03 15.80 18.91
C PRO A 695 -21.63 16.36 17.53
N THR A 696 -20.49 17.03 17.46
CA THR A 696 -19.89 17.59 16.25
C THR A 696 -18.82 16.63 15.73
N THR A 697 -18.69 16.49 14.41
CA THR A 697 -17.67 15.66 13.67
C THR A 697 -18.06 14.22 13.39
N TRP A 698 -17.20 13.53 12.64
CA TRP A 698 -17.26 12.12 12.27
C TRP A 698 -17.41 11.19 13.48
N ARG A 699 -16.83 11.54 14.63
CA ARG A 699 -16.85 10.70 15.85
C ARG A 699 -18.26 10.46 16.36
N ALA A 700 -19.14 11.45 16.25
CA ALA A 700 -20.52 11.33 16.70
C ALA A 700 -21.28 10.28 15.86
N ILE A 701 -21.14 10.36 14.53
CA ILE A 701 -21.76 9.43 13.59
C ILE A 701 -21.13 8.03 13.73
N GLN A 702 -19.80 7.95 13.84
CA GLN A 702 -19.06 6.71 13.99
C GLN A 702 -19.40 5.95 15.28
N THR A 703 -19.49 6.65 16.40
CA THR A 703 -19.87 6.07 17.68
C THR A 703 -21.29 5.51 17.59
N TYR A 704 -22.22 6.31 17.08
CA TYR A 704 -23.62 5.91 16.90
C TYR A 704 -23.75 4.64 16.04
N LEU A 705 -23.15 4.63 14.85
CA LEU A 705 -23.29 3.52 13.90
C LEU A 705 -22.54 2.26 14.35
N THR A 706 -21.41 2.40 15.03
CA THR A 706 -20.68 1.26 15.60
C THR A 706 -21.50 0.59 16.70
N HIS A 707 -22.15 1.36 17.57
CA HIS A 707 -23.06 0.83 18.58
C HIS A 707 -24.31 0.20 17.97
N ILE A 708 -24.94 0.84 16.96
CA ILE A 708 -26.08 0.26 16.22
C ILE A 708 -25.67 -1.09 15.59
N SER A 709 -24.55 -1.13 14.88
CA SER A 709 -24.07 -2.34 14.21
C SER A 709 -23.80 -3.47 15.20
N THR A 710 -23.17 -3.15 16.33
CA THR A 710 -22.91 -4.11 17.41
C THR A 710 -24.23 -4.67 17.95
N LEU A 711 -25.16 -3.81 18.39
CA LEU A 711 -26.44 -4.23 18.96
C LEU A 711 -27.31 -5.02 17.96
N LYS A 712 -27.35 -4.62 16.69
CA LYS A 712 -28.04 -5.38 15.62
C LYS A 712 -27.42 -6.75 15.42
N THR A 713 -26.09 -6.85 15.48
CA THR A 713 -25.39 -8.12 15.40
C THR A 713 -25.79 -9.01 16.57
N LEU A 714 -25.79 -8.49 17.80
CA LEU A 714 -26.18 -9.22 19.02
C LEU A 714 -27.64 -9.67 19.01
N ASP A 715 -28.60 -8.82 18.63
CA ASP A 715 -30.02 -9.17 18.59
C ASP A 715 -30.31 -10.34 17.63
N ASN A 716 -29.51 -10.45 16.56
CA ASN A 716 -29.56 -11.56 15.60
C ASN A 716 -28.81 -12.82 16.07
N MET A 717 -28.04 -12.78 17.16
CA MET A 717 -27.28 -13.94 17.65
C MET A 717 -28.16 -14.91 18.45
N LYS A 718 -28.35 -16.11 17.91
CA LYS A 718 -29.10 -17.20 18.58
C LYS A 718 -28.41 -17.76 19.83
N ARG A 719 -27.09 -17.59 19.96
CA ARG A 719 -26.29 -18.17 21.05
C ARG A 719 -26.50 -17.47 22.38
N ILE A 720 -26.84 -16.20 22.36
CA ILE A 720 -27.30 -15.48 23.56
C ILE A 720 -28.64 -16.14 23.94
N LYS A 721 -28.70 -16.79 25.10
CA LYS A 721 -29.90 -17.50 25.57
C LYS A 721 -30.57 -16.81 26.74
N ASP A 722 -29.79 -16.09 27.55
CA ASP A 722 -30.28 -15.39 28.72
C ASP A 722 -31.36 -14.35 28.32
N ARG A 723 -32.47 -14.36 29.07
CA ARG A 723 -33.63 -13.54 28.76
C ARG A 723 -33.43 -12.09 29.15
N GLU A 724 -32.72 -11.83 30.25
CA GLU A 724 -32.43 -10.48 30.72
C GLU A 724 -31.45 -9.79 29.78
N GLN A 725 -30.39 -10.49 29.37
CA GLN A 725 -29.44 -10.00 28.37
C GLN A 725 -30.12 -9.64 27.04
N LYS A 726 -31.01 -10.49 26.53
CA LYS A 726 -31.78 -10.18 25.31
C LYS A 726 -32.67 -8.95 25.47
N LEU A 727 -33.30 -8.81 26.63
CA LEU A 727 -34.14 -7.65 26.92
C LEU A 727 -33.30 -6.38 26.98
N GLN A 728 -32.13 -6.43 27.63
CA GLN A 728 -31.17 -5.33 27.73
C GLN A 728 -30.65 -4.91 26.34
N ILE A 729 -30.29 -5.85 25.46
CA ILE A 729 -29.87 -5.57 24.08
C ILE A 729 -30.98 -4.83 23.32
N LYS A 730 -32.22 -5.32 23.39
CA LYS A 730 -33.37 -4.69 22.71
C LYS A 730 -33.71 -3.31 23.26
N GLN A 731 -33.64 -3.14 24.58
CA GLN A 731 -33.83 -1.85 25.23
C GLN A 731 -32.78 -0.85 24.74
N LYS A 732 -31.49 -1.18 24.84
CA LYS A 732 -30.39 -0.34 24.35
C LYS A 732 -30.50 -0.01 22.87
N LEU A 733 -30.87 -0.98 22.03
CA LEU A 733 -31.07 -0.75 20.59
C LEU A 733 -32.24 0.22 20.32
N THR A 734 -33.31 0.12 21.10
CA THR A 734 -34.47 1.02 20.98
C THR A 734 -34.13 2.43 21.47
N GLU A 735 -33.45 2.55 22.61
CA GLU A 735 -32.95 3.82 23.16
C GLU A 735 -32.06 4.54 22.15
N LEU A 736 -31.07 3.84 21.57
CA LEU A 736 -30.15 4.38 20.58
C LEU A 736 -30.89 4.85 19.31
N ARG A 737 -31.87 4.08 18.81
CA ARG A 737 -32.69 4.50 17.65
C ARG A 737 -33.49 5.76 17.92
N ASN A 738 -34.07 5.89 19.11
CA ASN A 738 -34.88 7.04 19.48
C ASN A 738 -34.07 8.34 19.56
N GLN A 739 -32.76 8.25 19.77
CA GLN A 739 -31.86 9.42 19.88
C GLN A 739 -31.30 9.90 18.53
N CYS A 740 -31.58 9.19 17.42
CA CYS A 740 -31.05 9.52 16.10
C CYS A 740 -31.40 10.95 15.67
N ASP A 741 -32.69 11.32 15.71
CA ASP A 741 -33.15 12.62 15.23
C ASP A 741 -32.62 13.77 16.13
N ASP A 742 -32.52 13.54 17.44
CA ASP A 742 -31.97 14.51 18.39
C ASP A 742 -30.48 14.76 18.17
N LEU A 743 -29.70 13.70 17.92
CA LEU A 743 -28.27 13.79 17.62
C LEU A 743 -28.01 14.70 16.41
N PHE A 744 -28.66 14.42 15.28
CA PHE A 744 -28.47 15.20 14.06
C PHE A 744 -29.09 16.60 14.15
N THR A 745 -30.13 16.80 14.96
CA THR A 745 -30.70 18.14 15.20
C THR A 745 -29.72 19.02 15.97
N LYS A 746 -29.16 18.51 17.09
CA LYS A 746 -28.10 19.21 17.84
C LYS A 746 -26.89 19.51 16.97
N TYR A 747 -26.49 18.56 16.12
CA TYR A 747 -25.34 18.78 15.24
C TYR A 747 -25.61 19.91 14.22
N LYS A 748 -26.80 19.95 13.60
CA LYS A 748 -27.20 21.05 12.70
C LYS A 748 -27.18 22.40 13.41
N GLU A 749 -27.72 22.48 14.62
CA GLU A 749 -27.74 23.71 15.42
C GLU A 749 -26.32 24.23 15.70
N GLN A 750 -25.38 23.34 16.03
CA GLN A 750 -23.99 23.70 16.25
C GLN A 750 -23.29 24.17 14.98
N ILE A 751 -23.54 23.54 13.83
CA ILE A 751 -23.03 23.98 12.52
C ILE A 751 -23.55 25.38 12.18
N ILE A 752 -24.85 25.62 12.37
CA ILE A 752 -25.46 26.94 12.16
C ILE A 752 -24.82 27.97 13.08
N SER A 753 -24.67 27.65 14.37
CA SER A 753 -24.03 28.53 15.34
C SER A 753 -22.60 28.89 14.92
N ALA A 754 -21.80 27.90 14.53
CA ALA A 754 -20.41 28.14 14.12
C ALA A 754 -20.31 28.90 12.79
N CYS A 755 -21.23 28.69 11.84
CA CYS A 755 -21.33 29.51 10.62
C CYS A 755 -21.69 30.97 10.95
N ASN A 756 -22.58 31.19 11.92
CA ASN A 756 -22.97 32.53 12.36
C ASN A 756 -21.83 33.25 13.08
N THR A 757 -21.06 32.55 13.94
CA THR A 757 -19.87 33.13 14.58
C THR A 757 -18.86 33.61 13.54
N LEU A 758 -18.66 32.84 12.46
CA LEU A 758 -17.72 33.18 11.39
C LEU A 758 -18.09 34.44 10.58
N GLN A 759 -19.32 34.96 10.72
CA GLN A 759 -19.73 36.20 10.07
C GLN A 759 -19.05 37.45 10.67
N THR A 760 -18.39 37.33 11.82
CA THR A 760 -17.73 38.45 12.51
C THR A 760 -16.39 38.01 13.12
N GLY A 761 -15.53 38.98 13.47
CA GLY A 761 -14.25 38.73 14.15
C GLY A 761 -13.07 38.46 13.21
N GLU A 762 -11.92 38.10 13.80
CA GLU A 762 -10.63 38.03 13.09
C GLU A 762 -10.62 37.08 11.88
N ARG A 763 -11.28 35.91 12.01
CA ARG A 763 -11.40 34.94 10.90
C ARG A 763 -12.20 35.52 9.71
N HIS A 764 -13.22 36.33 9.99
CA HIS A 764 -13.98 37.04 8.97
C HIS A 764 -13.14 38.11 8.27
N ASP A 765 -12.33 38.84 9.04
CA ASP A 765 -11.44 39.88 8.50
C ASP A 765 -10.40 39.28 7.55
N ILE A 766 -9.85 38.10 7.88
CA ILE A 766 -8.94 37.36 6.99
C ILE A 766 -9.64 36.99 5.68
N LEU A 767 -10.84 36.40 5.73
CA LEU A 767 -11.61 36.06 4.52
C LEU A 767 -11.86 37.30 3.65
N THR A 768 -12.28 38.40 4.27
CA THR A 768 -12.55 39.67 3.58
C THR A 768 -11.29 40.23 2.92
N SER A 769 -10.13 40.14 3.59
CA SER A 769 -8.85 40.58 3.04
C SER A 769 -8.39 39.81 1.79
N LEU A 770 -8.87 38.57 1.63
CA LEU A 770 -8.63 37.72 0.46
C LEU A 770 -9.71 37.92 -0.63
N GLY A 771 -10.81 38.60 -0.32
CA GLY A 771 -11.98 38.73 -1.19
C GLY A 771 -12.92 37.53 -1.14
N TYR A 772 -12.87 36.73 -0.08
CA TYR A 772 -13.64 35.51 0.09
C TYR A 772 -14.86 35.71 1.00
N ALA A 773 -15.89 34.90 0.77
CA ALA A 773 -17.09 34.89 1.59
C ALA A 773 -17.07 33.71 2.59
N PRO A 774 -17.54 33.89 3.84
CA PRO A 774 -17.72 32.77 4.76
C PRO A 774 -18.72 31.76 4.21
N LEU A 775 -18.48 30.48 4.47
CA LEU A 775 -19.36 29.40 4.03
C LEU A 775 -20.72 29.48 4.76
N GLY A 776 -21.81 29.41 3.99
CA GLY A 776 -23.16 29.43 4.53
C GLY A 776 -23.62 28.08 5.08
N PRO A 777 -24.59 28.06 6.01
CA PRO A 777 -25.05 26.82 6.65
C PRO A 777 -25.90 25.92 5.72
N GLU A 778 -26.46 26.44 4.63
CA GLU A 778 -27.43 25.73 3.80
C GLU A 778 -26.89 24.42 3.22
N ASN A 779 -25.73 24.44 2.57
CA ASN A 779 -25.13 23.26 1.95
C ASN A 779 -24.67 22.24 3.00
N LEU A 780 -24.06 22.71 4.09
CA LEU A 780 -23.60 21.85 5.18
C LEU A 780 -24.78 21.13 5.84
N THR A 781 -25.84 21.87 6.17
CA THR A 781 -27.04 21.30 6.79
C THR A 781 -27.79 20.37 5.84
N ALA A 782 -27.83 20.65 4.53
CA ALA A 782 -28.38 19.74 3.54
C ALA A 782 -27.61 18.40 3.50
N SER A 783 -26.28 18.43 3.52
CA SER A 783 -25.45 17.22 3.59
C SER A 783 -25.67 16.44 4.89
N ILE A 784 -25.83 17.12 6.03
CA ILE A 784 -26.16 16.47 7.31
C ILE A 784 -27.51 15.77 7.23
N VAL A 785 -28.50 16.40 6.59
CA VAL A 785 -29.83 15.79 6.38
C VAL A 785 -29.75 14.55 5.49
N GLU A 786 -28.89 14.54 4.48
CA GLU A 786 -28.65 13.35 3.65
C GLU A 786 -28.05 12.20 4.47
N VAL A 787 -27.03 12.48 5.28
CA VAL A 787 -26.43 11.50 6.21
C VAL A 787 -27.46 11.01 7.21
N GLN A 788 -28.25 11.89 7.81
CA GLN A 788 -29.33 11.55 8.73
C GLN A 788 -30.34 10.59 8.07
N LYS A 789 -30.74 10.86 6.82
CA LYS A 789 -31.66 9.97 6.08
C LYS A 789 -31.04 8.59 5.85
N ALA A 790 -29.77 8.53 5.46
CA ALA A 790 -29.07 7.25 5.28
C ALA A 790 -29.02 6.44 6.59
N VAL A 791 -28.70 7.09 7.71
CA VAL A 791 -28.65 6.47 9.03
C VAL A 791 -30.02 6.00 9.52
N ARG A 792 -31.06 6.83 9.35
CA ARG A 792 -32.43 6.52 9.77
C ARG A 792 -33.06 5.33 9.05
N ASN A 793 -32.58 5.02 7.85
CA ASN A 793 -33.08 3.91 7.03
C ASN A 793 -32.50 2.53 7.43
N LEU A 794 -31.64 2.45 8.45
CA LEU A 794 -31.02 1.22 8.98
C LEU A 794 -31.82 0.59 10.13
#